data_AF-A0A9C8FUM3-F1
#
_entry.id   AF-A0A9C8FUM3-F1
#
_cell.length_a   1.000
_cell.length_b   1.000
_cell.length_c   1.000
_cell.angle_alpha   90.00
_cell.angle_beta   90.00
_cell.angle_gamma   90.00
#
_symmetry.space_group_name_H-M   'P 1'
#
loop_
_entity.id
_entity.type
_entity.pdbx_description
1 polymer ?
#
loop_
_entity_poly.entity_id
_entity_poly.type
_entity_poly.pdbx_seq_one_letter_code
_entity_poly.pdbx_strand_id
1 'polypeptide(L)'
;MKRSLLLSLSLILFLLGEIIIGGGAVAYGFLQGQDSFHSSGALNFFLINTVLLFLFLILLAWVLHTRVLRPIRVMTRRIEELGSGRGDLSRKLQIDRKDELGQLGRAFNGFLNRFNVLLLRVRTIEDLGRGIGRGIEEKASTVVSAVEEIHRTISSLQDQFDQLNRRIEDSNQEIHDINSHIYNVVQLISNQSSAVLQSAGAVEESNATIGSINKRMQESSESVLQLSALGETGREDMEETLEESRKISNSIDAINEMAEIIHGISDSTNLLSMNAAIEAAHAGEAGRGFAVVAEEIKRLAENSGENSHEISTRLSEINEHIRLLAQISEKTGSSLETILSSIGSVAENMQEISGGMSQIAGGSSEISSSLTQLREITDDVKSSAEQMEEKMNSIDEFMQNVGSLAQQNLSSVREVTAAIEHISADVTSLEKIQRENNENLDDLHREIHHYDTAPLIVSENIVPYNYLEDNKPAGISTEILQQILSRLDLDWQIEFMPWSMAYSMATKQANILLYSMLRTPEREKQFHWVGPLFTDTMAVYKRRDKQELRASNIEELRAHTIGAIRENYDSQYFGKQGFVEGKNMILVDSQEENISNLASGKVEAISLTASQFHSQMKAMGLAAEDYTALFELSDVSNDIYLVFSLQTPTELVKKFREALKVVKQGRGYSKLLKKYLG
;
A
#
# COMPACT_ATOMS: atom_id res chain seq x y z
N MET A 1 -59.36 -20.56 -57.74
CA MET A 1 -59.53 -21.72 -58.64
C MET A 1 -60.99 -22.17 -58.79
N LYS A 2 -61.89 -21.88 -57.83
CA LYS A 2 -63.33 -22.21 -57.92
C LYS A 2 -63.98 -21.81 -59.25
N ARG A 3 -63.81 -20.59 -59.75
CA ARG A 3 -64.51 -20.15 -60.99
C ARG A 3 -64.04 -20.85 -62.27
N SER A 4 -62.75 -21.05 -62.49
CA SER A 4 -62.27 -21.71 -63.71
C SER A 4 -62.50 -23.22 -63.69
N LEU A 5 -62.36 -23.84 -62.51
CA LEU A 5 -62.69 -25.26 -62.33
C LEU A 5 -64.20 -25.50 -62.40
N LEU A 6 -65.03 -24.59 -61.86
CA LEU A 6 -66.49 -24.62 -62.02
C LEU A 6 -66.90 -24.38 -63.48
N LEU A 7 -66.24 -23.47 -64.21
CA LEU A 7 -66.51 -23.27 -65.63
C LEU A 7 -66.12 -24.50 -66.46
N SER A 8 -64.93 -25.08 -66.25
CA SER A 8 -64.52 -26.30 -66.93
C SER A 8 -65.39 -27.50 -66.53
N LEU A 9 -65.77 -27.63 -65.26
CA LEU A 9 -66.64 -28.69 -64.77
C LEU A 9 -68.08 -28.51 -65.30
N SER A 10 -68.58 -27.27 -65.39
CA SER A 10 -69.89 -26.98 -66.00
C SER A 10 -69.88 -27.28 -67.49
N LEU A 11 -68.78 -27.02 -68.20
CA LEU A 11 -68.63 -27.35 -69.62
C LEU A 11 -68.50 -28.87 -69.84
N ILE A 12 -67.79 -29.56 -68.94
CA ILE A 12 -67.69 -31.03 -68.91
C ILE A 12 -69.07 -31.65 -68.66
N LEU A 13 -69.82 -31.15 -67.68
CA LEU A 13 -71.18 -31.61 -67.37
C LEU A 13 -72.15 -31.30 -68.51
N PHE A 14 -71.99 -30.15 -69.18
CA PHE A 14 -72.79 -29.77 -70.33
C PHE A 14 -72.51 -30.67 -71.55
N LEU A 15 -71.23 -30.93 -71.86
CA LEU A 15 -70.82 -31.84 -72.95
C LEU A 15 -71.21 -33.31 -72.66
N LEU A 16 -71.08 -33.76 -71.40
CA LEU A 16 -71.60 -35.08 -70.99
C LEU A 16 -73.12 -35.15 -71.12
N GLY A 17 -73.83 -34.07 -70.78
CA GLY A 17 -75.27 -33.94 -70.98
C GLY A 17 -75.67 -34.07 -72.46
N GLU A 18 -75.00 -33.35 -73.36
CA GLU A 18 -75.20 -33.42 -74.82
C GLU A 18 -74.93 -34.83 -75.37
N ILE A 19 -73.87 -35.50 -74.91
CA ILE A 19 -73.53 -36.88 -75.33
C ILE A 19 -74.58 -37.89 -74.84
N ILE A 20 -75.08 -37.75 -73.61
CA ILE A 20 -76.12 -38.62 -73.04
C ILE A 20 -77.47 -38.39 -73.74
N ILE A 21 -77.85 -37.14 -73.98
CA ILE A 21 -79.10 -36.78 -74.66
C ILE A 21 -79.04 -37.21 -76.14
N GLY A 22 -77.92 -36.97 -76.82
CA GLY A 22 -77.69 -37.40 -78.20
C GLY A 22 -77.66 -38.92 -78.36
N GLY A 23 -77.02 -39.64 -77.43
CA GLY A 23 -77.03 -41.11 -77.40
C GLY A 23 -78.42 -41.70 -77.11
N GLY A 24 -79.18 -41.06 -76.22
CA GLY A 24 -80.55 -41.45 -75.87
C GLY A 24 -81.54 -41.29 -77.03
N ALA A 25 -81.44 -40.20 -77.81
CA ALA A 25 -82.29 -39.96 -78.97
C ALA A 25 -82.08 -40.99 -80.10
N VAL A 26 -80.83 -41.43 -80.31
CA VAL A 26 -80.48 -42.46 -81.32
C VAL A 26 -80.90 -43.86 -80.86
N ALA A 27 -80.72 -44.19 -79.58
CA ALA A 27 -81.21 -45.46 -79.02
C ALA A 27 -82.75 -45.57 -79.05
N TYR A 28 -83.44 -44.45 -78.80
CA TYR A 28 -84.90 -44.37 -78.91
C TYR A 28 -85.38 -44.54 -80.36
N GLY A 29 -84.68 -43.96 -81.33
CA GLY A 29 -84.96 -44.15 -82.76
C GLY A 29 -84.76 -45.59 -83.24
N PHE A 30 -83.77 -46.31 -82.71
CA PHE A 30 -83.52 -47.73 -83.04
C PHE A 30 -84.59 -48.69 -82.46
N LEU A 31 -85.21 -48.34 -81.32
CA LEU A 31 -86.22 -49.18 -80.65
C LEU A 31 -87.62 -49.12 -81.29
N GLN A 32 -87.93 -48.09 -82.09
CA GLN A 32 -89.25 -47.95 -82.76
C GLN A 32 -89.35 -48.57 -84.16
N GLY A 33 -88.32 -49.26 -84.66
CA GLY A 33 -88.42 -50.03 -85.92
C GLY A 33 -88.78 -49.18 -87.15
N GLN A 34 -88.32 -47.94 -87.20
CA GLN A 34 -88.59 -47.01 -88.30
C GLN A 34 -87.42 -47.04 -89.31
N ASP A 35 -87.59 -47.72 -90.44
CA ASP A 35 -86.60 -47.93 -91.52
C ASP A 35 -86.20 -46.65 -92.32
N SER A 36 -86.45 -45.46 -91.79
CA SER A 36 -86.20 -44.18 -92.45
C SER A 36 -85.17 -43.30 -91.73
N PHE A 37 -84.10 -43.89 -91.19
CA PHE A 37 -82.92 -43.14 -90.75
C PHE A 37 -81.74 -43.43 -91.69
N HIS A 38 -81.65 -42.65 -92.77
CA HIS A 38 -80.50 -42.67 -93.68
C HIS A 38 -79.18 -42.51 -92.88
N SER A 39 -78.31 -43.51 -93.01
CA SER A 39 -77.09 -43.74 -92.22
C SER A 39 -76.01 -42.65 -92.32
N SER A 40 -76.21 -41.59 -93.10
CA SER A 40 -75.25 -40.49 -93.29
C SER A 40 -75.39 -39.37 -92.24
N GLY A 41 -76.61 -39.10 -91.75
CA GLY A 41 -76.87 -37.99 -90.82
C GLY A 41 -76.41 -38.27 -89.39
N ALA A 42 -76.66 -39.49 -88.89
CA ALA A 42 -76.19 -39.93 -87.57
C ALA A 42 -74.65 -39.98 -87.52
N LEU A 43 -74.00 -40.46 -88.57
CA LEU A 43 -72.54 -40.58 -88.64
C LEU A 43 -71.84 -39.21 -88.58
N ASN A 44 -72.35 -38.21 -89.30
CA ASN A 44 -71.82 -36.84 -89.27
C ASN A 44 -72.01 -36.17 -87.90
N PHE A 45 -73.12 -36.44 -87.20
CA PHE A 45 -73.35 -35.94 -85.84
C PHE A 45 -72.35 -36.54 -84.83
N PHE A 46 -72.07 -37.85 -84.92
CA PHE A 46 -71.04 -38.50 -84.10
C PHE A 46 -69.64 -37.95 -84.40
N LEU A 47 -69.29 -37.75 -85.67
CA LEU A 47 -68.00 -37.20 -86.09
C LEU A 47 -67.77 -35.78 -85.54
N ILE A 48 -68.77 -34.88 -85.65
CA ILE A 48 -68.67 -33.50 -85.15
C ILE A 48 -68.52 -33.49 -83.63
N ASN A 49 -69.33 -34.26 -82.89
CA ASN A 49 -69.22 -34.35 -81.44
C ASN A 49 -67.88 -34.94 -80.98
N THR A 50 -67.35 -35.92 -81.72
CA THR A 50 -66.04 -36.52 -81.44
C THR A 50 -64.91 -35.50 -81.65
N VAL A 51 -64.98 -34.70 -82.74
CA VAL A 51 -64.01 -33.63 -83.01
C VAL A 51 -64.11 -32.51 -81.97
N LEU A 52 -65.32 -32.10 -81.57
CA LEU A 52 -65.53 -31.09 -80.54
C LEU A 52 -65.02 -31.57 -79.17
N LEU A 53 -65.27 -32.83 -78.81
CA LEU A 53 -64.72 -33.44 -77.60
C LEU A 53 -63.20 -33.48 -77.67
N PHE A 54 -62.61 -33.83 -78.81
CA PHE A 54 -61.16 -33.87 -78.99
C PHE A 54 -60.53 -32.47 -78.88
N LEU A 55 -61.12 -31.45 -79.53
CA LEU A 55 -60.70 -30.06 -79.40
C LEU A 55 -60.86 -29.53 -77.97
N PHE A 56 -61.94 -29.92 -77.29
CA PHE A 56 -62.16 -29.58 -75.89
C PHE A 56 -61.10 -30.23 -74.98
N LEU A 57 -60.76 -31.50 -75.21
CA LEU A 57 -59.70 -32.19 -74.47
C LEU A 57 -58.33 -31.55 -74.72
N ILE A 58 -58.02 -31.12 -75.95
CA ILE A 58 -56.79 -30.37 -76.26
C ILE A 58 -56.79 -29.02 -75.54
N LEU A 59 -57.90 -28.27 -75.58
CA LEU A 59 -58.03 -26.99 -74.88
C LEU A 59 -57.88 -27.17 -73.37
N LEU A 60 -58.52 -28.19 -72.81
CA LEU A 60 -58.46 -28.53 -71.39
C LEU A 60 -57.03 -28.92 -70.99
N ALA A 61 -56.35 -29.73 -71.81
CA ALA A 61 -54.95 -30.10 -71.60
C ALA A 61 -54.03 -28.88 -71.67
N TRP A 62 -54.26 -27.96 -72.62
CA TRP A 62 -53.50 -26.71 -72.74
C TRP A 62 -53.74 -25.78 -71.54
N VAL A 63 -54.98 -25.65 -71.07
CA VAL A 63 -55.33 -24.87 -69.87
C VAL A 63 -54.73 -25.51 -68.62
N LEU A 64 -54.84 -26.83 -68.42
CA LEU A 64 -54.22 -27.54 -67.30
C LEU A 64 -52.69 -27.40 -67.33
N HIS A 65 -52.08 -27.53 -68.52
CA HIS A 65 -50.64 -27.39 -68.69
C HIS A 65 -50.15 -25.98 -68.32
N THR A 66 -50.78 -24.94 -68.87
CA THR A 66 -50.34 -23.56 -68.68
C THR A 66 -50.77 -22.96 -67.34
N ARG A 67 -51.97 -23.29 -66.85
CA ARG A 67 -52.53 -22.69 -65.63
C ARG A 67 -52.21 -23.45 -64.35
N VAL A 68 -51.89 -24.75 -64.41
CA VAL A 68 -51.69 -25.60 -63.22
C VAL A 68 -50.32 -26.30 -63.24
N LEU A 69 -50.03 -27.14 -64.25
CA LEU A 69 -48.85 -28.00 -64.26
C LEU A 69 -47.53 -27.23 -64.41
N ARG A 70 -47.47 -26.22 -65.28
CA ARG A 70 -46.26 -25.41 -65.48
C ARG A 70 -45.87 -24.62 -64.22
N PRO A 71 -46.79 -23.87 -63.56
CA PRO A 71 -46.48 -23.21 -62.28
C PRO A 71 -46.02 -24.17 -61.19
N ILE A 72 -46.69 -25.32 -61.02
CA ILE A 72 -46.28 -26.33 -60.04
C ILE A 72 -44.87 -26.84 -60.33
N ARG A 73 -44.55 -27.14 -61.61
CA ARG A 73 -43.21 -27.58 -62.00
C ARG A 73 -42.13 -26.54 -61.71
N VAL A 74 -42.43 -25.24 -61.88
CA VAL A 74 -41.50 -24.16 -61.52
C VAL A 74 -41.27 -24.13 -60.01
N MET A 75 -42.34 -24.28 -59.21
CA MET A 75 -42.23 -24.30 -57.74
C MET A 75 -41.46 -25.53 -57.25
N THR A 76 -41.76 -26.72 -57.79
CA THR A 76 -41.05 -27.96 -57.46
C THR A 76 -39.57 -27.87 -57.79
N ARG A 77 -39.22 -27.38 -58.98
CA ARG A 77 -37.83 -27.18 -59.38
C ARG A 77 -37.08 -26.23 -58.44
N ARG A 78 -37.74 -25.16 -57.98
CA ARG A 78 -37.15 -24.24 -57.00
C ARG A 78 -36.93 -24.89 -55.63
N ILE A 79 -37.85 -25.72 -55.17
CA ILE A 79 -37.68 -26.48 -53.92
C ILE A 79 -36.53 -27.47 -54.06
N GLU A 80 -36.42 -28.17 -55.20
CA GLU A 80 -35.31 -29.08 -55.50
C GLU A 80 -33.96 -28.37 -55.55
N GLU A 81 -33.87 -27.20 -56.22
CA GLU A 81 -32.66 -26.37 -56.28
C GLU A 81 -32.18 -25.92 -54.87
N LEU A 82 -33.11 -25.64 -53.96
CA LEU A 82 -32.78 -25.31 -52.58
C LEU A 82 -32.40 -26.54 -51.75
N GLY A 83 -33.06 -27.67 -51.98
CA GLY A 83 -32.78 -28.94 -51.31
C GLY A 83 -31.48 -29.62 -51.75
N SER A 84 -30.91 -29.23 -52.90
CA SER A 84 -29.63 -29.76 -53.40
C SER A 84 -28.38 -29.14 -52.76
N GLY A 85 -28.54 -28.29 -51.73
CA GLY A 85 -27.41 -27.75 -50.94
C GLY A 85 -26.63 -26.62 -51.59
N ARG A 86 -27.09 -26.04 -52.72
CA ARG A 86 -26.51 -24.85 -53.39
C ARG A 86 -27.62 -23.89 -53.84
N GLY A 87 -28.54 -23.62 -52.93
CA GLY A 87 -29.74 -22.83 -53.20
C GLY A 87 -29.45 -21.33 -53.14
N ASP A 88 -29.77 -20.61 -54.21
CA ASP A 88 -29.81 -19.15 -54.21
C ASP A 88 -31.11 -18.67 -53.53
N LEU A 89 -31.01 -18.36 -52.24
CA LEU A 89 -32.12 -17.87 -51.41
C LEU A 89 -32.48 -16.41 -51.70
N SER A 90 -31.66 -15.71 -52.50
CA SER A 90 -31.95 -14.33 -52.90
C SER A 90 -33.07 -14.24 -53.95
N ARG A 91 -33.40 -15.35 -54.62
CA ARG A 91 -34.42 -15.38 -55.69
C ARG A 91 -35.76 -15.89 -55.21
N LYS A 92 -36.78 -15.05 -55.35
CA LYS A 92 -38.18 -15.39 -55.06
C LYS A 92 -38.89 -15.99 -56.28
N LEU A 93 -39.97 -16.72 -56.02
CA LEU A 93 -40.94 -17.09 -57.06
C LEU A 93 -41.66 -15.83 -57.54
N GLN A 94 -41.76 -15.63 -58.85
CA GLN A 94 -42.59 -14.57 -59.43
C GLN A 94 -44.07 -14.97 -59.32
N ILE A 95 -44.89 -14.09 -58.73
CA ILE A 95 -46.30 -14.36 -58.41
C ILE A 95 -47.21 -13.38 -59.12
N ASP A 96 -47.61 -13.71 -60.35
CA ASP A 96 -48.56 -12.89 -61.13
C ASP A 96 -50.03 -13.38 -60.98
N ARG A 97 -50.35 -14.01 -59.85
CA ARG A 97 -51.63 -14.73 -59.66
C ARG A 97 -52.25 -14.51 -58.28
N LYS A 98 -53.57 -14.31 -58.28
CA LYS A 98 -54.41 -14.14 -57.07
C LYS A 98 -55.15 -15.43 -56.65
N ASP A 99 -54.74 -16.58 -57.19
CA ASP A 99 -55.31 -17.89 -56.85
C ASP A 99 -54.50 -18.59 -55.74
N GLU A 100 -54.90 -19.82 -55.42
CA GLU A 100 -54.36 -20.68 -54.37
C GLU A 100 -52.87 -21.01 -54.63
N LEU A 101 -52.47 -21.16 -55.91
CA LEU A 101 -51.06 -21.32 -56.29
C LEU A 101 -50.27 -20.03 -56.05
N GLY A 102 -50.87 -18.87 -56.29
CA GLY A 102 -50.28 -17.59 -55.90
C GLY A 102 -50.13 -17.42 -54.37
N GLN A 103 -51.07 -17.92 -53.59
CA GLN A 103 -50.96 -17.95 -52.12
C GLN A 103 -49.84 -18.87 -51.65
N LEU A 104 -49.69 -20.05 -52.25
CA LEU A 104 -48.60 -20.98 -51.97
C LEU A 104 -47.24 -20.37 -52.32
N GLY A 105 -47.12 -19.69 -53.46
CA GLY A 105 -45.92 -18.95 -53.83
C GLY A 105 -45.56 -17.87 -52.81
N ARG A 106 -46.56 -17.13 -52.29
CA ARG A 106 -46.34 -16.08 -51.27
C ARG A 106 -45.87 -16.68 -49.96
N ALA A 107 -46.49 -17.77 -49.51
CA ALA A 107 -46.08 -18.50 -48.32
C ALA A 107 -44.65 -19.04 -48.44
N PHE A 108 -44.30 -19.61 -49.59
CA PHE A 108 -42.95 -20.10 -49.88
C PHE A 108 -41.92 -18.97 -49.86
N ASN A 109 -42.17 -17.85 -50.53
CA ASN A 109 -41.29 -16.67 -50.48
C ASN A 109 -41.12 -16.15 -49.04
N GLY A 110 -42.18 -16.19 -48.22
CA GLY A 110 -42.12 -15.83 -46.81
C GLY A 110 -41.25 -16.78 -45.98
N PHE A 111 -41.32 -18.09 -46.26
CA PHE A 111 -40.44 -19.09 -45.66
C PHE A 111 -38.97 -18.87 -46.05
N LEU A 112 -38.66 -18.69 -47.35
CA LEU A 112 -37.30 -18.41 -47.83
C LEU A 112 -36.69 -17.19 -47.15
N ASN A 113 -37.48 -16.15 -46.95
CA ASN A 113 -37.03 -14.95 -46.29
C ASN A 113 -36.68 -15.19 -44.81
N ARG A 114 -37.52 -15.91 -44.06
CA ARG A 114 -37.20 -16.28 -42.67
C ARG A 114 -35.96 -17.18 -42.57
N PHE A 115 -35.81 -18.10 -43.52
CA PHE A 115 -34.66 -18.99 -43.61
C PHE A 115 -33.37 -18.22 -43.92
N ASN A 116 -33.42 -17.25 -44.83
CA ASN A 116 -32.32 -16.34 -45.15
C ASN A 116 -31.83 -15.57 -43.92
N VAL A 117 -32.76 -15.00 -43.14
CA VAL A 117 -32.45 -14.31 -41.88
C VAL A 117 -31.83 -15.28 -40.86
N LEU A 118 -32.33 -16.51 -40.77
CA LEU A 118 -31.79 -17.52 -39.85
C LEU A 118 -30.35 -17.88 -40.21
N LEU A 119 -30.03 -18.13 -41.49
CA LEU A 119 -28.66 -18.45 -41.91
C LEU A 119 -27.67 -17.32 -41.64
N LEU A 120 -28.08 -16.06 -41.89
CA LEU A 120 -27.26 -14.89 -41.55
C LEU A 120 -27.02 -14.76 -40.04
N ARG A 121 -28.04 -15.06 -39.21
CA ARG A 121 -27.87 -15.12 -37.75
C ARG A 121 -26.90 -16.22 -37.32
N VAL A 122 -26.95 -17.39 -37.94
CA VAL A 122 -26.03 -18.49 -37.59
C VAL A 122 -24.58 -18.14 -37.97
N ARG A 123 -24.33 -17.50 -39.12
CA ARG A 123 -23.00 -16.96 -39.45
C ARG A 123 -22.50 -15.96 -38.39
N THR A 124 -23.40 -15.11 -37.90
CA THR A 124 -23.09 -14.17 -36.81
C THR A 124 -22.68 -14.90 -35.52
N ILE A 125 -23.37 -16.00 -35.18
CA ILE A 125 -23.06 -16.82 -34.01
C ILE A 125 -21.71 -17.53 -34.18
N GLU A 126 -21.39 -17.99 -35.38
CA GLU A 126 -20.09 -18.61 -35.69
C GLU A 126 -18.93 -17.64 -35.45
N ASP A 127 -19.01 -16.43 -36.02
CA ASP A 127 -18.01 -15.38 -35.84
C ASP A 127 -17.85 -14.99 -34.37
N LEU A 128 -18.97 -14.88 -33.64
CA LEU A 128 -18.98 -14.61 -32.21
C LEU A 128 -18.30 -15.74 -31.42
N GLY A 129 -18.61 -17.00 -31.74
CA GLY A 129 -18.01 -18.18 -31.12
C GLY A 129 -16.50 -18.24 -31.31
N ARG A 130 -15.99 -17.98 -32.52
CA ARG A 130 -14.55 -17.90 -32.80
C ARG A 130 -13.88 -16.72 -32.07
N GLY A 131 -14.60 -15.62 -31.89
CA GLY A 131 -14.13 -14.47 -31.11
C GLY A 131 -13.99 -14.78 -29.63
N ILE A 132 -15.02 -15.41 -29.04
CA ILE A 132 -14.99 -15.90 -27.65
C ILE A 132 -13.83 -16.88 -27.46
N GLY A 133 -13.65 -17.79 -28.42
CA GLY A 133 -12.61 -18.81 -28.36
C GLY A 133 -11.18 -18.27 -28.27
N ARG A 134 -10.86 -17.28 -29.11
CA ARG A 134 -9.57 -16.56 -29.05
C ARG A 134 -9.39 -15.82 -27.72
N GLY A 135 -10.46 -15.24 -27.19
CA GLY A 135 -10.44 -14.61 -25.86
C GLY A 135 -10.14 -15.61 -24.74
N ILE A 136 -10.69 -16.82 -24.81
CA ILE A 136 -10.40 -17.89 -23.85
C ILE A 136 -8.94 -18.32 -23.92
N GLU A 137 -8.37 -18.47 -25.12
CA GLU A 137 -6.96 -18.86 -25.31
C GLU A 137 -5.99 -17.82 -24.73
N GLU A 138 -6.23 -16.53 -25.00
CA GLU A 138 -5.43 -15.42 -24.44
C GLU A 138 -5.51 -15.41 -22.90
N LYS A 139 -6.72 -15.55 -22.34
CA LYS A 139 -6.92 -15.56 -20.88
C LYS A 139 -6.33 -16.81 -20.24
N ALA A 140 -6.47 -17.99 -20.86
CA ALA A 140 -5.88 -19.24 -20.38
C ALA A 140 -4.35 -19.12 -20.31
N SER A 141 -3.71 -18.62 -21.37
CA SER A 141 -2.26 -18.38 -21.37
C SER A 141 -1.82 -17.43 -20.25
N THR A 142 -2.58 -16.36 -20.01
CA THR A 142 -2.32 -15.43 -18.91
C THR A 142 -2.42 -16.12 -17.54
N VAL A 143 -3.41 -17.01 -17.34
CA VAL A 143 -3.55 -17.78 -16.10
C VAL A 143 -2.38 -18.75 -15.91
N VAL A 144 -1.90 -19.42 -16.96
CA VAL A 144 -0.73 -20.30 -16.88
C VAL A 144 0.50 -19.53 -16.40
N SER A 145 0.79 -18.37 -16.98
CA SER A 145 1.92 -17.54 -16.55
C SER A 145 1.78 -17.07 -15.10
N ALA A 146 0.56 -16.71 -14.66
CA ALA A 146 0.30 -16.36 -13.28
C ALA A 146 0.51 -17.56 -12.32
N VAL A 147 0.08 -18.76 -12.72
CA VAL A 147 0.32 -20.00 -11.96
C VAL A 147 1.81 -20.28 -11.79
N GLU A 148 2.62 -20.14 -12.85
CA GLU A 148 4.07 -20.31 -12.76
C GLU A 148 4.72 -19.29 -11.82
N GLU A 149 4.28 -18.03 -11.86
CA GLU A 149 4.78 -16.99 -10.96
C GLU A 149 4.43 -17.31 -9.51
N ILE A 150 3.18 -17.68 -9.22
CA ILE A 150 2.77 -18.06 -7.87
C ILE A 150 3.57 -19.28 -7.39
N HIS A 151 3.87 -20.25 -8.25
CA HIS A 151 4.70 -21.40 -7.88
C HIS A 151 6.10 -20.98 -7.42
N ARG A 152 6.74 -20.05 -8.15
CA ARG A 152 8.04 -19.47 -7.73
C ARG A 152 7.92 -18.73 -6.39
N THR A 153 6.83 -17.99 -6.19
CA THR A 153 6.56 -17.30 -4.90
C THR A 153 6.41 -18.30 -3.76
N ILE A 154 5.69 -19.41 -3.96
CA ILE A 154 5.53 -20.47 -2.96
C ILE A 154 6.87 -21.10 -2.59
N SER A 155 7.69 -21.47 -3.57
CA SER A 155 9.02 -22.02 -3.30
C SER A 155 9.89 -21.02 -2.53
N SER A 156 9.82 -19.73 -2.87
CA SER A 156 10.53 -18.69 -2.12
C SER A 156 10.01 -18.54 -0.69
N LEU A 157 8.69 -18.60 -0.48
CA LEU A 157 8.09 -18.55 0.85
C LEU A 157 8.50 -19.75 1.71
N GLN A 158 8.59 -20.95 1.14
CA GLN A 158 9.08 -22.14 1.85
C GLN A 158 10.51 -21.94 2.36
N ASP A 159 11.43 -21.46 1.51
CA ASP A 159 12.80 -21.16 1.92
C ASP A 159 12.85 -20.08 3.02
N GLN A 160 12.01 -19.04 2.89
CA GLN A 160 11.89 -18.00 3.93
C GLN A 160 11.38 -18.57 5.27
N PHE A 161 10.44 -19.51 5.26
CA PHE A 161 9.99 -20.18 6.49
C PHE A 161 11.07 -21.08 7.11
N ASP A 162 11.86 -21.78 6.30
CA ASP A 162 12.99 -22.57 6.79
C ASP A 162 14.09 -21.68 7.41
N GLN A 163 14.31 -20.49 6.85
CA GLN A 163 15.20 -19.49 7.45
C GLN A 163 14.61 -18.89 8.73
N LEU A 164 13.30 -18.59 8.74
CA LEU A 164 12.61 -18.06 9.91
C LEU A 164 12.68 -19.06 11.09
N ASN A 165 12.43 -20.34 10.83
CA ASN A 165 12.51 -21.38 11.86
C ASN A 165 13.91 -21.47 12.48
N ARG A 166 14.97 -21.42 11.66
CA ARG A 166 16.36 -21.36 12.17
C ARG A 166 16.61 -20.12 13.03
N ARG A 167 16.14 -18.95 12.59
CA ARG A 167 16.26 -17.71 13.39
C ARG A 167 15.50 -17.77 14.71
N ILE A 168 14.35 -18.45 14.75
CA ILE A 168 13.59 -18.66 15.99
C ILE A 168 14.39 -19.55 16.95
N GLU A 169 15.00 -20.62 16.45
CA GLU A 169 15.87 -21.50 17.23
C GLU A 169 17.08 -20.75 17.79
N ASP A 170 17.78 -19.97 16.94
CA ASP A 170 18.90 -19.11 17.35
C ASP A 170 18.46 -18.10 18.43
N SER A 171 17.32 -17.44 18.22
CA SER A 171 16.78 -16.45 19.18
C SER A 171 16.44 -17.08 20.53
N ASN A 172 15.87 -18.29 20.54
CA ASN A 172 15.58 -19.01 21.78
C ASN A 172 16.86 -19.36 22.55
N GLN A 173 17.94 -19.70 21.85
CA GLN A 173 19.24 -19.92 22.49
C GLN A 173 19.79 -18.62 23.09
N GLU A 174 19.72 -17.50 22.38
CA GLU A 174 20.15 -16.20 22.90
C GLU A 174 19.34 -15.77 24.14
N ILE A 175 18.02 -16.01 24.15
CA ILE A 175 17.16 -15.76 25.32
C ILE A 175 17.62 -16.60 26.51
N HIS A 176 17.95 -17.88 26.29
CA HIS A 176 18.45 -18.76 27.33
C HIS A 176 19.78 -18.25 27.91
N ASP A 177 20.71 -17.81 27.05
CA ASP A 177 22.00 -17.28 27.45
C ASP A 177 21.84 -15.97 28.26
N ILE A 178 20.94 -15.09 27.83
CA ILE A 178 20.63 -13.85 28.58
C ILE A 178 20.05 -14.18 29.96
N ASN A 179 19.13 -15.13 30.07
CA ASN A 179 18.58 -15.55 31.37
C ASN A 179 19.68 -16.10 32.31
N SER A 180 20.62 -16.87 31.78
CA SER A 180 21.80 -17.33 32.53
C SER A 180 22.66 -16.15 33.00
N HIS A 181 22.86 -15.14 32.16
CA HIS A 181 23.57 -13.93 32.54
C HIS A 181 22.85 -13.10 33.61
N ILE A 182 21.52 -12.97 33.54
CA ILE A 182 20.72 -12.31 34.58
C ILE A 182 20.93 -13.02 35.93
N TYR A 183 20.87 -14.34 35.95
CA TYR A 183 21.12 -15.11 37.17
C TYR A 183 22.52 -14.85 37.75
N ASN A 184 23.54 -14.79 36.89
CA ASN A 184 24.91 -14.45 37.31
C ASN A 184 25.01 -13.02 37.88
N VAL A 185 24.33 -12.05 37.27
CA VAL A 185 24.27 -10.66 37.77
C VAL A 185 23.62 -10.62 39.15
N VAL A 186 22.52 -11.34 39.37
CA VAL A 186 21.86 -11.44 40.68
C VAL A 186 22.81 -12.00 41.74
N GLN A 187 23.61 -13.02 41.42
CA GLN A 187 24.62 -13.55 42.35
C GLN A 187 25.73 -12.53 42.65
N LEU A 188 26.18 -11.78 41.64
CA LEU A 188 27.18 -10.72 41.82
C LEU A 188 26.64 -9.58 42.70
N ILE A 189 25.39 -9.16 42.52
CA ILE A 189 24.71 -8.16 43.37
C ILE A 189 24.70 -8.63 44.83
N SER A 190 24.35 -9.90 45.07
CA SER A 190 24.33 -10.48 46.43
C SER A 190 25.71 -10.39 47.10
N ASN A 191 26.76 -10.80 46.38
CA ASN A 191 28.13 -10.73 46.87
C ASN A 191 28.59 -9.28 47.09
N GLN A 192 28.25 -8.36 46.18
CA GLN A 192 28.56 -6.94 46.29
C GLN A 192 27.87 -6.30 47.49
N SER A 193 26.60 -6.62 47.74
CA SER A 193 25.86 -6.15 48.91
C SER A 193 26.55 -6.58 50.21
N SER A 194 27.02 -7.83 50.29
CA SER A 194 27.78 -8.30 51.46
C SER A 194 29.11 -7.58 51.61
N ALA A 195 29.84 -7.37 50.52
CA ALA A 195 31.12 -6.65 50.54
C ALA A 195 30.95 -5.19 50.98
N VAL A 196 29.92 -4.49 50.49
CA VAL A 196 29.61 -3.11 50.88
C VAL A 196 29.31 -3.01 52.38
N LEU A 197 28.51 -3.94 52.94
CA LEU A 197 28.24 -3.98 54.39
C LEU A 197 29.51 -4.22 55.21
N GLN A 198 30.38 -5.13 54.76
CA GLN A 198 31.65 -5.40 55.44
C GLN A 198 32.57 -4.17 55.40
N SER A 199 32.69 -3.51 54.25
CA SER A 199 33.49 -2.29 54.10
C SER A 199 32.94 -1.15 54.96
N ALA A 200 31.61 -1.01 55.08
CA ALA A 200 31.00 -0.02 55.96
C ALA A 200 31.39 -0.26 57.43
N GLY A 201 31.34 -1.52 57.89
CA GLY A 201 31.79 -1.89 59.23
C GLY A 201 33.27 -1.57 59.49
N ALA A 202 34.15 -1.84 58.51
CA ALA A 202 35.58 -1.52 58.63
C ALA A 202 35.84 0.01 58.71
N VAL A 203 35.05 0.82 58.01
CA VAL A 203 35.13 2.28 58.08
C VAL A 203 34.63 2.81 59.43
N GLU A 204 33.56 2.22 59.98
CA GLU A 204 33.09 2.54 61.34
C GLU A 204 34.17 2.23 62.40
N GLU A 205 34.82 1.06 62.30
CA GLU A 205 35.92 0.68 63.19
C GLU A 205 37.14 1.60 63.04
N SER A 206 37.47 2.02 61.82
CA SER A 206 38.51 3.01 61.55
C SER A 206 38.21 4.34 62.25
N ASN A 207 36.97 4.85 62.15
CA ASN A 207 36.55 6.08 62.82
C ASN A 207 36.66 5.97 64.35
N ALA A 208 36.28 4.82 64.93
CA ALA A 208 36.44 4.58 66.36
C ALA A 208 37.93 4.57 66.79
N THR A 209 38.80 3.99 65.95
CA THR A 209 40.24 3.96 66.17
C THR A 209 40.86 5.35 66.11
N ILE A 210 40.49 6.15 65.10
CA ILE A 210 40.92 7.55 64.96
C ILE A 210 40.51 8.37 66.19
N GLY A 211 39.26 8.23 66.64
CA GLY A 211 38.77 8.88 67.85
C GLY A 211 39.59 8.52 69.09
N SER A 212 39.96 7.25 69.23
CA SER A 212 40.79 6.76 70.34
C SER A 212 42.22 7.30 70.29
N ILE A 213 42.82 7.41 69.09
CA ILE A 213 44.16 7.99 68.91
C ILE A 213 44.15 9.49 69.23
N ASN A 214 43.15 10.24 68.75
CA ASN A 214 43.01 11.67 69.05
C ASN A 214 42.90 11.92 70.55
N LYS A 215 42.11 11.11 71.27
CA LYS A 215 42.01 11.20 72.73
C LYS A 215 43.37 10.98 73.41
N ARG A 216 44.11 9.94 73.00
CA ARG A 216 45.47 9.66 73.51
C ARG A 216 46.45 10.79 73.19
N MET A 217 46.31 11.42 72.03
CA MET A 217 47.13 12.56 71.63
C MET A 217 46.89 13.76 72.54
N GLN A 218 45.64 14.01 72.94
CA GLN A 218 45.31 15.06 73.88
C GLN A 218 45.88 14.81 75.29
N GLU A 219 45.72 13.60 75.81
CA GLU A 219 46.29 13.18 77.12
C GLU A 219 47.82 13.30 77.15
N SER A 220 48.49 12.88 76.06
CA SER A 220 49.94 12.97 75.96
C SER A 220 50.41 14.42 75.72
N SER A 221 49.61 15.30 75.11
CA SER A 221 49.92 16.72 74.96
C SER A 221 49.91 17.43 76.32
N GLU A 222 48.94 17.11 77.18
CA GLU A 222 48.92 17.57 78.57
C GLU A 222 50.16 17.09 79.35
N SER A 223 50.56 15.84 79.15
CA SER A 223 51.75 15.25 79.80
C SER A 223 53.04 15.95 79.35
N VAL A 224 53.16 16.29 78.07
CA VAL A 224 54.29 17.05 77.51
C VAL A 224 54.39 18.43 78.14
N LEU A 225 53.27 19.14 78.31
CA LEU A 225 53.25 20.44 78.98
C LEU A 225 53.71 20.35 80.44
N GLN A 226 53.26 19.32 81.17
CA GLN A 226 53.70 19.08 82.55
C GLN A 226 55.19 18.76 82.64
N LEU A 227 55.70 17.90 81.75
CA LEU A 227 57.13 17.56 81.70
C LEU A 227 57.99 18.77 81.34
N SER A 228 57.53 19.62 80.42
CA SER A 228 58.23 20.86 80.07
C SER A 228 58.33 21.80 81.27
N ALA A 229 57.23 21.99 82.01
CA ALA A 229 57.23 22.83 83.21
C ALA A 229 58.17 22.28 84.29
N LEU A 230 58.14 20.97 84.55
CA LEU A 230 59.03 20.32 85.52
C LEU A 230 60.50 20.40 85.11
N GLY A 231 60.79 20.22 83.81
CA GLY A 231 62.14 20.35 83.28
C GLY A 231 62.70 21.76 83.43
N GLU A 232 61.87 22.78 83.23
CA GLU A 232 62.26 24.18 83.41
C GLU A 232 62.51 24.52 84.89
N THR A 233 61.62 24.11 85.80
CA THR A 233 61.86 24.24 87.24
C THR A 233 63.14 23.52 87.67
N GLY A 234 63.39 22.31 87.18
CA GLY A 234 64.63 21.59 87.48
C GLY A 234 65.88 22.32 86.95
N ARG A 235 65.77 23.03 85.82
CA ARG A 235 66.85 23.85 85.25
C ARG A 235 67.14 25.05 86.15
N GLU A 236 66.10 25.75 86.61
CA GLU A 236 66.18 26.86 87.57
C GLU A 236 66.81 26.41 88.91
N ASP A 237 66.37 25.28 89.48
CA ASP A 237 66.92 24.72 90.72
C ASP A 237 68.43 24.41 90.61
N MET A 238 68.90 23.98 89.43
CA MET A 238 70.33 23.73 89.18
C MET A 238 71.14 25.02 89.04
N GLU A 239 70.56 26.07 88.44
CA GLU A 239 71.19 27.40 88.42
C GLU A 239 71.34 27.96 89.84
N GLU A 240 70.32 27.82 90.69
CA GLU A 240 70.37 28.21 92.09
C GLU A 240 71.42 27.39 92.87
N THR A 241 71.46 26.07 92.66
CA THR A 241 72.46 25.18 93.30
C THR A 241 73.89 25.57 92.93
N LEU A 242 74.14 25.95 91.67
CA LEU A 242 75.44 26.44 91.21
C LEU A 242 75.80 27.79 91.84
N GLU A 243 74.83 28.68 92.02
CA GLU A 243 75.04 29.96 92.71
C GLU A 243 75.40 29.75 94.20
N GLU A 244 74.66 28.91 94.91
CA GLU A 244 74.92 28.60 96.31
C GLU A 244 76.28 27.89 96.49
N SER A 245 76.64 26.98 95.58
CA SER A 245 77.96 26.34 95.58
C SER A 245 79.10 27.37 95.46
N ARG A 246 78.92 28.43 94.66
CA ARG A 246 79.89 29.52 94.56
C ARG A 246 79.97 30.33 95.85
N LYS A 247 78.83 30.65 96.48
CA LYS A 247 78.78 31.36 97.78
C LYS A 247 79.49 30.56 98.88
N ILE A 248 79.29 29.24 98.91
CA ILE A 248 79.96 28.35 99.87
C ILE A 248 81.47 28.32 99.59
N SER A 249 81.90 28.17 98.33
CA SER A 249 83.34 28.19 97.98
C SER A 249 84.02 29.48 98.46
N ASN A 250 83.42 30.64 98.22
CA ASN A 250 83.96 31.92 98.69
C ASN A 250 84.02 32.01 100.22
N SER A 251 83.04 31.41 100.92
CA SER A 251 83.01 31.37 102.38
C SER A 251 84.11 30.46 102.93
N ILE A 252 84.37 29.32 102.29
CA ILE A 252 85.47 28.41 102.65
C ILE A 252 86.82 29.12 102.52
N ASP A 253 87.04 29.86 101.42
CA ASP A 253 88.28 30.61 101.20
C ASP A 253 88.52 31.64 102.32
N ALA A 254 87.48 32.38 102.72
CA ALA A 254 87.55 33.34 103.84
C ALA A 254 87.83 32.66 105.19
N ILE A 255 87.25 31.49 105.46
CA ILE A 255 87.53 30.74 106.70
C ILE A 255 88.95 30.18 106.67
N ASN A 256 89.44 29.71 105.52
CA ASN A 256 90.80 29.19 105.39
C ASN A 256 91.84 30.28 105.64
N GLU A 257 91.62 31.50 105.13
CA GLU A 257 92.44 32.68 105.44
C GLU A 257 92.44 32.99 106.96
N MET A 258 91.28 32.92 107.62
CA MET A 258 91.21 33.06 109.08
C MET A 258 91.97 31.96 109.82
N ALA A 259 91.87 30.71 109.38
CA ALA A 259 92.61 29.59 109.99
C ALA A 259 94.13 29.76 109.84
N GLU A 260 94.60 30.24 108.69
CA GLU A 260 96.01 30.56 108.46
C GLU A 260 96.51 31.69 109.36
N ILE A 261 95.69 32.74 109.54
CA ILE A 261 95.99 33.83 110.50
C ILE A 261 96.08 33.28 111.93
N ILE A 262 95.14 32.43 112.38
CA ILE A 262 95.18 31.85 113.74
C ILE A 262 96.40 30.95 113.91
N HIS A 263 96.77 30.17 112.89
CA HIS A 263 98.00 29.37 112.89
C HIS A 263 99.23 30.27 113.06
N GLY A 264 99.33 31.35 112.29
CA GLY A 264 100.43 32.33 112.42
C GLY A 264 100.47 33.05 113.78
N ILE A 265 99.32 33.37 114.37
CA ILE A 265 99.21 33.91 115.74
C ILE A 265 99.68 32.87 116.75
N SER A 266 99.28 31.61 116.58
CA SER A 266 99.65 30.50 117.44
C SER A 266 101.16 30.26 117.41
N ASP A 267 101.80 30.27 116.25
CA ASP A 267 103.26 30.17 116.12
C ASP A 267 103.98 31.34 116.81
N SER A 268 103.51 32.56 116.58
CA SER A 268 104.05 33.76 117.22
C SER A 268 103.90 33.71 118.74
N THR A 269 102.76 33.23 119.22
CA THR A 269 102.44 33.09 120.65
C THR A 269 103.29 31.98 121.28
N ASN A 270 103.48 30.85 120.59
CA ASN A 270 104.33 29.75 121.01
C ASN A 270 105.79 30.22 121.19
N LEU A 271 106.32 30.97 120.23
CA LEU A 271 107.65 31.58 120.30
C LEU A 271 107.76 32.60 121.45
N LEU A 272 106.76 33.47 121.62
CA LEU A 272 106.72 34.41 122.76
C LEU A 272 106.68 33.69 124.10
N SER A 273 105.85 32.66 124.23
CA SER A 273 105.75 31.86 125.46
C SER A 273 107.00 31.05 125.72
N MET A 274 107.70 30.57 124.69
CA MET A 274 108.98 29.90 124.82
C MET A 274 110.05 30.87 125.35
N ASN A 275 110.11 32.08 124.80
CA ASN A 275 110.99 33.14 125.31
C ASN A 275 110.63 33.52 126.76
N ALA A 276 109.34 33.62 127.08
CA ALA A 276 108.88 33.92 128.43
C ALA A 276 109.17 32.78 129.43
N ALA A 277 109.06 31.51 129.01
CA ALA A 277 109.41 30.35 129.81
C ALA A 277 110.93 30.28 130.09
N ILE A 278 111.76 30.63 129.10
CA ILE A 278 113.21 30.77 129.27
C ILE A 278 113.55 31.87 130.28
N GLU A 279 112.92 33.05 130.18
CA GLU A 279 113.18 34.17 131.09
C GLU A 279 112.67 33.88 132.51
N ALA A 280 111.54 33.17 132.63
CA ALA A 280 110.99 32.71 133.91
C ALA A 280 111.89 31.65 134.58
N ALA A 281 112.57 30.79 133.79
CA ALA A 281 113.59 29.88 134.30
C ALA A 281 114.86 30.63 134.78
N HIS A 282 115.21 31.75 134.14
CA HIS A 282 116.33 32.62 134.54
C HIS A 282 116.08 33.36 135.86
N ALA A 283 114.82 33.71 136.17
CA ALA A 283 114.42 34.42 137.40
C ALA A 283 114.37 33.55 138.68
N GLY A 284 114.67 32.25 138.60
CA GLY A 284 114.80 31.36 139.77
C GLY A 284 113.51 31.23 140.62
N GLU A 285 113.64 31.19 141.96
CA GLU A 285 112.52 30.97 142.90
C GLU A 285 111.35 31.97 142.74
N ALA A 286 111.61 33.20 142.26
CA ALA A 286 110.61 34.25 142.03
C ALA A 286 109.81 34.09 140.71
N GLY A 287 110.35 33.34 139.73
CA GLY A 287 109.75 33.15 138.40
C GLY A 287 108.80 31.95 138.28
N ARG A 288 108.68 31.10 139.31
CA ARG A 288 107.89 29.85 139.25
C ARG A 288 106.44 30.04 138.80
N GLY A 289 105.75 31.07 139.29
CA GLY A 289 104.37 31.36 138.88
C GLY A 289 104.26 31.78 137.41
N PHE A 290 105.23 32.55 136.92
CA PHE A 290 105.30 32.97 135.51
C PHE A 290 105.68 31.81 134.57
N ALA A 291 106.56 30.91 134.99
CA ALA A 291 106.93 29.73 134.20
C ALA A 291 105.74 28.81 133.94
N VAL A 292 104.88 28.60 134.94
CA VAL A 292 103.65 27.79 134.79
C VAL A 292 102.69 28.45 133.80
N VAL A 293 102.50 29.77 133.88
CA VAL A 293 101.64 30.51 132.94
C VAL A 293 102.23 30.50 131.52
N ALA A 294 103.55 30.64 131.36
CA ALA A 294 104.21 30.59 130.07
C ALA A 294 104.09 29.19 129.43
N GLU A 295 104.29 28.11 130.18
CA GLU A 295 104.10 26.74 129.66
C GLU A 295 102.62 26.47 129.31
N GLU A 296 101.67 27.01 130.08
CA GLU A 296 100.24 26.90 129.77
C GLU A 296 99.87 27.67 128.49
N ILE A 297 100.42 28.87 128.28
CA ILE A 297 100.26 29.66 127.04
C ILE A 297 100.90 28.94 125.86
N LYS A 298 102.09 28.35 126.05
CA LYS A 298 102.79 27.57 125.03
C LYS A 298 101.95 26.38 124.57
N ARG A 299 101.44 25.58 125.53
CA ARG A 299 100.55 24.46 125.24
C ARG A 299 99.26 24.90 124.57
N LEU A 300 98.69 26.04 124.99
CA LEU A 300 97.49 26.61 124.35
C LEU A 300 97.77 27.06 122.91
N ALA A 301 98.95 27.62 122.65
CA ALA A 301 99.40 28.04 121.33
C ALA A 301 99.69 26.85 120.42
N GLU A 302 100.41 25.82 120.89
CA GLU A 302 100.60 24.55 120.16
C GLU A 302 99.25 23.90 119.80
N ASN A 303 98.34 23.78 120.78
CA ASN A 303 96.99 23.26 120.53
C ASN A 303 96.18 24.14 119.57
N SER A 304 96.32 25.47 119.62
CA SER A 304 95.60 26.39 118.71
C SER A 304 96.15 26.33 117.29
N GLY A 305 97.47 26.15 117.14
CA GLY A 305 98.14 25.95 115.86
C GLY A 305 97.73 24.62 115.21
N GLU A 306 97.71 23.53 116.00
CA GLU A 306 97.25 22.21 115.57
C GLU A 306 95.78 22.23 115.16
N ASN A 307 94.90 22.81 116.00
CA ASN A 307 93.47 22.94 115.68
C ASN A 307 93.23 23.79 114.41
N SER A 308 93.99 24.87 114.21
CA SER A 308 93.87 25.70 113.00
C SER A 308 94.33 24.96 111.75
N HIS A 309 95.37 24.13 111.86
CA HIS A 309 95.82 23.26 110.79
C HIS A 309 94.79 22.16 110.46
N GLU A 310 94.15 21.58 111.48
CA GLU A 310 93.05 20.61 111.28
C GLU A 310 91.85 21.28 110.60
N ILE A 311 91.49 22.52 110.98
CA ILE A 311 90.45 23.32 110.31
C ILE A 311 90.79 23.54 108.84
N SER A 312 92.01 23.97 108.52
CA SER A 312 92.45 24.19 107.13
C SER A 312 92.37 22.90 106.30
N THR A 313 92.82 21.77 106.87
CA THR A 313 92.72 20.45 106.22
C THR A 313 91.27 20.09 105.92
N ARG A 314 90.36 20.23 106.90
CA ARG A 314 88.93 19.97 106.73
C ARG A 314 88.28 20.91 105.71
N LEU A 315 88.67 22.18 105.66
CA LEU A 315 88.17 23.15 104.67
C LEU A 315 88.62 22.80 103.25
N SER A 316 89.85 22.30 103.08
CA SER A 316 90.33 21.79 101.80
C SER A 316 89.48 20.63 101.29
N GLU A 317 89.13 19.68 102.16
CA GLU A 317 88.21 18.58 101.84
C GLU A 317 86.81 19.09 101.45
N ILE A 318 86.25 20.06 102.19
CA ILE A 318 84.95 20.67 101.85
C ILE A 318 85.03 21.40 100.50
N ASN A 319 86.12 22.12 100.20
CA ASN A 319 86.30 22.80 98.92
C ASN A 319 86.28 21.81 97.75
N GLU A 320 86.95 20.66 97.91
CA GLU A 320 86.92 19.58 96.93
C GLU A 320 85.50 19.03 96.72
N HIS A 321 84.74 18.80 97.81
CA HIS A 321 83.34 18.40 97.72
C HIS A 321 82.46 19.44 97.02
N ILE A 322 82.69 20.73 97.23
CA ILE A 322 81.93 21.81 96.57
C ILE A 322 82.26 21.90 95.07
N ARG A 323 83.51 21.70 94.67
CA ARG A 323 83.88 21.60 93.25
C ARG A 323 83.22 20.41 92.57
N LEU A 324 83.18 19.26 93.24
CA LEU A 324 82.49 18.08 92.75
C LEU A 324 80.97 18.34 92.62
N LEU A 325 80.36 19.00 93.61
CA LEU A 325 78.94 19.39 93.56
C LEU A 325 78.65 20.32 92.38
N ALA A 326 79.50 21.32 92.13
CA ALA A 326 79.35 22.22 90.99
C ALA A 326 79.44 21.48 89.66
N GLN A 327 80.42 20.58 89.50
CA GLN A 327 80.57 19.77 88.29
C GLN A 327 79.37 18.84 88.05
N ILE A 328 78.84 18.21 89.10
CA ILE A 328 77.65 17.37 89.01
C ILE A 328 76.43 18.21 88.63
N SER A 329 76.28 19.40 89.22
CA SER A 329 75.16 20.31 88.94
C SER A 329 75.18 20.82 87.49
N GLU A 330 76.35 21.17 86.96
CA GLU A 330 76.52 21.57 85.55
C GLU A 330 76.15 20.42 84.59
N LYS A 331 76.60 19.21 84.89
CA LYS A 331 76.24 18.01 84.12
C LYS A 331 74.73 17.73 84.18
N THR A 332 74.10 17.89 85.35
CA THR A 332 72.65 17.73 85.53
C THR A 332 71.88 18.80 84.74
N GLY A 333 72.32 20.06 84.78
CA GLY A 333 71.76 21.15 83.98
C GLY A 333 71.79 20.88 82.48
N SER A 334 72.94 20.43 81.94
CA SER A 334 73.05 20.04 80.53
C SER A 334 72.16 18.84 80.16
N SER A 335 71.98 17.90 81.10
CA SER A 335 71.06 16.77 80.91
C SER A 335 69.60 17.23 80.85
N LEU A 336 69.21 18.20 81.68
CA LEU A 336 67.88 18.81 81.65
C LEU A 336 67.62 19.59 80.35
N GLU A 337 68.61 20.32 79.84
CA GLU A 337 68.50 21.00 78.54
C GLU A 337 68.26 20.01 77.39
N THR A 338 68.94 18.86 77.43
CA THR A 338 68.71 17.77 76.47
C THR A 338 67.30 17.17 76.59
N ILE A 339 66.80 17.02 77.83
CA ILE A 339 65.43 16.55 78.10
C ILE A 339 64.40 17.55 77.55
N LEU A 340 64.56 18.84 77.82
CA LEU A 340 63.67 19.89 77.33
C LEU A 340 63.61 19.93 75.79
N SER A 341 64.77 19.81 75.13
CA SER A 341 64.84 19.69 73.67
C SER A 341 64.08 18.46 73.16
N SER A 342 64.26 17.31 73.82
CA SER A 342 63.57 16.06 73.47
C SER A 342 62.05 16.16 73.67
N ILE A 343 61.58 16.86 74.71
CA ILE A 343 60.16 17.15 74.96
C ILE A 343 59.59 17.99 73.81
N GLY A 344 60.35 18.98 73.30
CA GLY A 344 59.99 19.76 72.13
C GLY A 344 59.78 18.89 70.88
N SER A 345 60.71 17.97 70.59
CA SER A 345 60.57 17.03 69.47
C SER A 345 59.37 16.09 69.62
N VAL A 346 59.06 15.64 70.85
CA VAL A 346 57.85 14.84 71.10
C VAL A 346 56.60 15.67 70.81
N ALA A 347 56.55 16.94 71.23
CA ALA A 347 55.42 17.83 70.95
C ALA A 347 55.19 18.01 69.43
N GLU A 348 56.26 18.19 68.66
CA GLU A 348 56.21 18.33 67.20
C GLU A 348 55.66 17.06 66.53
N ASN A 349 56.19 15.89 66.90
CA ASN A 349 55.68 14.60 66.39
C ASN A 349 54.20 14.39 66.69
N MET A 350 53.74 14.81 67.88
CA MET A 350 52.32 14.71 68.24
C MET A 350 51.43 15.61 67.38
N GLN A 351 51.90 16.81 67.04
CA GLN A 351 51.19 17.71 66.13
C GLN A 351 51.09 17.11 64.73
N GLU A 352 52.16 16.48 64.24
CA GLU A 352 52.16 15.78 62.95
C GLU A 352 51.17 14.60 62.95
N ILE A 353 51.17 13.77 64.00
CA ILE A 353 50.21 12.66 64.14
C ILE A 353 48.76 13.18 64.18
N SER A 354 48.50 14.26 64.93
CA SER A 354 47.16 14.87 64.98
C SER A 354 46.71 15.37 63.60
N GLY A 355 47.61 15.98 62.82
CA GLY A 355 47.33 16.38 61.44
C GLY A 355 47.01 15.18 60.55
N GLY A 356 47.83 14.12 60.63
CA GLY A 356 47.60 12.86 59.92
C GLY A 356 46.27 12.21 60.27
N MET A 357 45.90 12.16 61.55
CA MET A 357 44.61 11.62 62.00
C MET A 357 43.42 12.43 61.49
N SER A 358 43.53 13.76 61.43
CA SER A 358 42.49 14.61 60.84
C SER A 358 42.31 14.33 59.35
N GLN A 359 43.40 14.09 58.61
CA GLN A 359 43.33 13.74 57.19
C GLN A 359 42.70 12.36 56.98
N ILE A 360 43.05 11.37 57.80
CA ILE A 360 42.45 10.02 57.76
C ILE A 360 40.95 10.07 58.09
N ALA A 361 40.54 10.92 59.04
CA ALA A 361 39.13 11.13 59.36
C ALA A 361 38.35 11.68 58.16
N GLY A 362 38.90 12.69 57.47
CA GLY A 362 38.33 13.23 56.24
C GLY A 362 38.17 12.17 55.15
N GLY A 363 39.23 11.39 54.89
CA GLY A 363 39.18 10.28 53.93
C GLY A 363 38.19 9.17 54.31
N SER A 364 38.08 8.84 55.60
CA SER A 364 37.12 7.84 56.09
C SER A 364 35.67 8.31 55.88
N SER A 365 35.39 9.60 56.07
CA SER A 365 34.08 10.19 55.79
C SER A 365 33.73 10.14 54.30
N GLU A 366 34.70 10.40 53.42
CA GLU A 366 34.52 10.33 51.97
C GLU A 366 34.26 8.89 51.50
N ILE A 367 34.99 7.92 52.04
CA ILE A 367 34.75 6.49 51.80
C ILE A 367 33.36 6.10 52.27
N SER A 368 32.92 6.55 53.45
CA SER A 368 31.56 6.28 53.97
C SER A 368 30.46 6.82 53.04
N SER A 369 30.66 8.02 52.49
CA SER A 369 29.74 8.61 51.50
C SER A 369 29.71 7.76 50.22
N SER A 370 30.88 7.37 49.72
CA SER A 370 31.02 6.52 48.53
C SER A 370 30.38 5.14 48.71
N LEU A 371 30.47 4.53 49.90
CA LEU A 371 29.81 3.28 50.23
C LEU A 371 28.29 3.40 50.25
N THR A 372 27.77 4.55 50.68
CA THR A 372 26.32 4.83 50.65
C THR A 372 25.82 4.93 49.20
N GLN A 373 26.55 5.63 48.34
CA GLN A 373 26.24 5.69 46.90
C GLN A 373 26.37 4.32 46.23
N LEU A 374 27.40 3.53 46.58
CA LEU A 374 27.56 2.17 46.08
C LEU A 374 26.40 1.26 46.47
N ARG A 375 25.85 1.43 47.68
CA ARG A 375 24.66 0.69 48.11
C ARG A 375 23.44 1.04 47.26
N GLU A 376 23.19 2.33 47.02
CA GLU A 376 22.10 2.79 46.15
C GLU A 376 22.23 2.23 44.73
N ILE A 377 23.43 2.29 44.14
CA ILE A 377 23.72 1.69 42.83
C ILE A 377 23.48 0.17 42.85
N THR A 378 23.86 -0.52 43.94
CA THR A 378 23.66 -1.96 44.08
C THR A 378 22.17 -2.31 44.09
N ASP A 379 21.34 -1.51 44.76
CA ASP A 379 19.88 -1.66 44.79
C ASP A 379 19.25 -1.35 43.40
N ASP A 380 19.74 -0.33 42.69
CA ASP A 380 19.28 0.00 41.34
C ASP A 380 19.61 -1.09 40.31
N VAL A 381 20.83 -1.66 40.39
CA VAL A 381 21.25 -2.77 39.52
C VAL A 381 20.41 -4.02 39.83
N LYS A 382 20.01 -4.24 41.08
CA LYS A 382 19.08 -5.30 41.47
C LYS A 382 17.71 -5.13 40.83
N SER A 383 17.09 -3.97 40.98
CA SER A 383 15.81 -3.64 40.36
C SER A 383 15.86 -3.79 38.83
N SER A 384 16.97 -3.38 38.22
CA SER A 384 17.18 -3.54 36.77
C SER A 384 17.28 -5.00 36.34
N ALA A 385 17.92 -5.86 37.14
CA ALA A 385 18.00 -7.29 36.88
C ALA A 385 16.62 -7.96 36.98
N GLU A 386 15.81 -7.61 37.97
CA GLU A 386 14.43 -8.10 38.13
C GLU A 386 13.54 -7.70 36.94
N GLN A 387 13.62 -6.44 36.50
CA GLN A 387 12.91 -5.98 35.29
C GLN A 387 13.39 -6.69 34.01
N MET A 388 14.68 -7.03 33.94
CA MET A 388 15.23 -7.76 32.81
C MET A 388 14.69 -9.18 32.74
N GLU A 389 14.56 -9.84 33.89
CA GLU A 389 13.94 -11.18 34.00
C GLU A 389 12.49 -11.16 33.51
N GLU A 390 11.68 -10.19 33.94
CA GLU A 390 10.29 -10.03 33.48
C GLU A 390 10.21 -9.83 31.96
N LYS A 391 11.07 -8.98 31.40
CA LYS A 391 11.12 -8.74 29.96
C LYS A 391 11.58 -9.97 29.18
N MET A 392 12.54 -10.74 29.69
CA MET A 392 12.98 -11.98 29.05
C MET A 392 11.87 -13.02 29.01
N ASN A 393 11.09 -13.15 30.08
CA ASN A 393 9.91 -14.02 30.08
C ASN A 393 8.87 -13.60 29.02
N SER A 394 8.67 -12.29 28.85
CA SER A 394 7.77 -11.75 27.80
C SER A 394 8.31 -12.02 26.38
N ILE A 395 9.64 -11.94 26.20
CA ILE A 395 10.29 -12.24 24.92
C ILE A 395 10.20 -13.75 24.61
N ASP A 396 10.36 -14.62 25.60
CA ASP A 396 10.18 -16.06 25.44
C ASP A 396 8.76 -16.39 24.94
N GLU A 397 7.73 -15.82 25.58
CA GLU A 397 6.34 -15.98 25.13
C GLU A 397 6.13 -15.42 23.70
N PHE A 398 6.72 -14.28 23.39
CA PHE A 398 6.68 -13.71 22.05
C PHE A 398 7.30 -14.65 21.01
N MET A 399 8.45 -15.26 21.30
CA MET A 399 9.12 -16.20 20.38
C MET A 399 8.31 -17.48 20.17
N GLN A 400 7.65 -17.99 21.21
CA GLN A 400 6.71 -19.11 21.08
C GLN A 400 5.54 -18.76 20.14
N ASN A 401 4.99 -17.56 20.27
CA ASN A 401 3.93 -17.07 19.38
C ASN A 401 4.40 -16.92 17.93
N VAL A 402 5.61 -16.40 17.71
CA VAL A 402 6.22 -16.32 16.37
C VAL A 402 6.41 -17.71 15.76
N GLY A 403 6.86 -18.70 16.55
CA GLY A 403 6.95 -20.10 16.13
C GLY A 403 5.61 -20.69 15.70
N SER A 404 4.56 -20.48 16.51
CA SER A 404 3.20 -20.92 16.18
C SER A 404 2.68 -20.28 14.89
N LEU A 405 2.89 -18.96 14.72
CA LEU A 405 2.48 -18.23 13.53
C LEU A 405 3.23 -18.69 12.28
N ALA A 406 4.54 -18.96 12.39
CA ALA A 406 5.33 -19.52 11.30
C ALA A 406 4.76 -20.87 10.83
N GLN A 407 4.38 -21.74 11.77
CA GLN A 407 3.79 -23.04 11.46
C GLN A 407 2.41 -22.92 10.80
N GLN A 408 1.56 -22.01 11.28
CA GLN A 408 0.24 -21.74 10.68
C GLN A 408 0.37 -21.21 9.24
N ASN A 409 1.28 -20.26 9.01
CA ASN A 409 1.50 -19.72 7.67
C ASN A 409 2.07 -20.77 6.72
N LEU A 410 2.95 -21.66 7.19
CA LEU A 410 3.43 -22.78 6.39
C LEU A 410 2.29 -23.72 5.97
N SER A 411 1.30 -23.96 6.85
CA SER A 411 0.09 -24.70 6.48
C SER A 411 -0.70 -23.98 5.39
N SER A 412 -0.86 -22.66 5.51
CA SER A 412 -1.55 -21.83 4.51
C SER A 412 -0.84 -21.89 3.15
N VAL A 413 0.50 -21.87 3.12
CA VAL A 413 1.27 -22.05 1.89
C VAL A 413 0.97 -23.40 1.23
N ARG A 414 0.83 -24.48 2.00
CA ARG A 414 0.46 -25.80 1.46
C ARG A 414 -0.94 -25.81 0.87
N GLU A 415 -1.89 -25.12 1.48
CA GLU A 415 -3.25 -24.97 0.95
C GLU A 415 -3.25 -24.19 -0.38
N VAL A 416 -2.46 -23.12 -0.48
CA VAL A 416 -2.30 -22.38 -1.75
C VAL A 416 -1.70 -23.27 -2.84
N THR A 417 -0.70 -24.11 -2.51
CA THR A 417 -0.15 -25.08 -3.47
C THR A 417 -1.23 -26.01 -4.02
N ALA A 418 -2.07 -26.58 -3.15
CA ALA A 418 -3.17 -27.45 -3.57
C ALA A 418 -4.20 -26.70 -4.45
N ALA A 419 -4.52 -25.45 -4.11
CA ALA A 419 -5.42 -24.63 -4.92
C ALA A 419 -4.87 -24.37 -6.34
N ILE A 420 -3.56 -24.19 -6.48
CA ILE A 420 -2.92 -24.00 -7.79
C ILE A 420 -2.97 -25.25 -8.65
N GLU A 421 -2.81 -26.43 -8.05
CA GLU A 421 -2.95 -27.71 -8.76
C GLU A 421 -4.36 -27.83 -9.38
N HIS A 422 -5.39 -27.41 -8.65
CA HIS A 422 -6.76 -27.35 -9.17
C HIS A 422 -6.92 -26.35 -10.32
N ILE A 423 -6.39 -25.13 -10.19
CA ILE A 423 -6.45 -24.11 -11.25
C ILE A 423 -5.77 -24.61 -12.53
N SER A 424 -4.60 -25.25 -12.40
CA SER A 424 -3.86 -25.81 -13.54
C SER A 424 -4.68 -26.89 -14.27
N ALA A 425 -5.36 -27.76 -13.51
CA ALA A 425 -6.27 -28.76 -14.08
C ALA A 425 -7.47 -28.11 -14.80
N ASP A 426 -8.06 -27.06 -14.23
CA ASP A 426 -9.19 -26.35 -14.82
C ASP A 426 -8.80 -25.64 -16.13
N VAL A 427 -7.62 -25.02 -16.19
CA VAL A 427 -7.10 -24.40 -17.41
C VAL A 427 -6.91 -25.46 -18.52
N THR A 428 -6.35 -26.61 -18.18
CA THR A 428 -6.19 -27.72 -19.13
C THR A 428 -7.55 -28.21 -19.67
N SER A 429 -8.58 -28.25 -18.81
CA SER A 429 -9.94 -28.60 -19.20
C SER A 429 -10.57 -27.54 -20.13
N LEU A 430 -10.37 -26.25 -19.84
CA LEU A 430 -10.82 -25.14 -20.68
C LEU A 430 -10.22 -25.19 -22.08
N GLU A 431 -8.92 -25.47 -22.19
CA GLU A 431 -8.26 -25.64 -23.50
C GLU A 431 -8.84 -26.80 -24.30
N LYS A 432 -9.25 -27.90 -23.63
CA LYS A 432 -9.94 -29.01 -24.28
C LYS A 432 -11.32 -28.59 -24.80
N ILE A 433 -12.15 -27.94 -23.98
CA ILE A 433 -13.48 -27.46 -24.37
C ILE A 433 -13.37 -26.49 -25.56
N GLN A 434 -12.37 -25.61 -25.53
CA GLN A 434 -12.19 -24.61 -26.57
C GLN A 434 -11.80 -25.24 -27.91
N ARG A 435 -11.01 -26.32 -27.89
CA ARG A 435 -10.69 -27.11 -29.08
C ARG A 435 -11.93 -27.77 -29.68
N GLU A 436 -12.72 -28.44 -28.85
CA GLU A 436 -13.98 -29.07 -29.27
C GLU A 436 -14.98 -28.03 -29.83
N ASN A 437 -15.05 -26.84 -29.23
CA ASN A 437 -15.88 -25.74 -29.72
C ASN A 437 -15.42 -25.25 -31.10
N ASN A 438 -14.10 -25.09 -31.31
CA ASN A 438 -13.57 -24.70 -32.62
C ASN A 438 -13.88 -25.74 -33.70
N GLU A 439 -13.78 -27.04 -33.40
CA GLU A 439 -14.17 -28.12 -34.31
C GLU A 439 -15.65 -28.03 -34.69
N ASN A 440 -16.54 -27.82 -33.72
CA ASN A 440 -17.97 -27.64 -33.97
C ASN A 440 -18.28 -26.39 -34.83
N LEU A 441 -17.55 -25.30 -34.62
CA LEU A 441 -17.70 -24.07 -35.41
C LEU A 441 -17.22 -24.26 -36.86
N ASP A 442 -16.15 -25.01 -37.07
CA ASP A 442 -15.68 -25.37 -38.41
C ASP A 442 -16.68 -26.29 -39.14
N ASP A 443 -17.33 -27.21 -38.44
CA ASP A 443 -18.41 -28.04 -38.99
C ASP A 443 -19.61 -27.19 -39.41
N LEU A 444 -20.04 -26.29 -38.53
CA LEU A 444 -21.15 -25.37 -38.78
C LEU A 444 -20.87 -24.44 -39.98
N HIS A 445 -19.64 -23.96 -40.09
CA HIS A 445 -19.19 -23.13 -41.21
C HIS A 445 -19.38 -23.84 -42.55
N ARG A 446 -18.97 -25.12 -42.63
CA ARG A 446 -19.05 -25.95 -43.83
C ARG A 446 -20.49 -26.17 -44.28
N GLU A 447 -21.43 -26.35 -43.36
CA GLU A 447 -22.85 -26.58 -43.69
C GLU A 447 -23.56 -25.33 -44.26
N ILE A 448 -23.16 -24.13 -43.83
CA ILE A 448 -23.93 -22.89 -44.07
C ILE A 448 -23.37 -22.03 -45.20
N HIS A 449 -22.10 -22.21 -45.57
CA HIS A 449 -21.45 -21.39 -46.60
C HIS A 449 -22.02 -21.58 -48.02
N HIS A 450 -22.78 -22.65 -48.27
CA HIS A 450 -23.23 -23.00 -49.62
C HIS A 450 -24.51 -22.27 -50.11
N TYR A 451 -25.11 -21.40 -49.29
CA TYR A 451 -26.33 -20.65 -49.64
C TYR A 451 -26.03 -19.18 -49.95
N ASP A 452 -26.50 -18.70 -51.11
CA ASP A 452 -26.47 -17.29 -51.51
C ASP A 452 -27.66 -16.54 -50.90
N THR A 453 -27.41 -15.41 -50.24
CA THR A 453 -28.40 -14.67 -49.43
C THR A 453 -28.64 -13.25 -49.97
N ALA A 454 -29.90 -12.79 -49.99
CA ALA A 454 -30.24 -11.39 -50.31
C ALA A 454 -29.69 -10.42 -49.24
N PRO A 455 -29.47 -9.14 -49.58
CA PRO A 455 -28.95 -8.19 -48.62
C PRO A 455 -29.97 -7.91 -47.51
N LEU A 456 -29.52 -7.99 -46.27
CA LEU A 456 -30.33 -7.67 -45.11
C LEU A 456 -30.32 -6.15 -44.91
N ILE A 457 -31.52 -5.54 -44.87
CA ILE A 457 -31.67 -4.12 -44.62
C ILE A 457 -31.87 -3.92 -43.12
N VAL A 458 -30.95 -3.17 -42.51
CA VAL A 458 -30.98 -2.87 -41.09
C VAL A 458 -30.94 -1.37 -40.88
N SER A 459 -31.60 -0.88 -39.84
CA SER A 459 -31.42 0.47 -39.32
C SER A 459 -31.93 0.55 -37.88
N GLU A 460 -31.67 1.67 -37.23
CA GLU A 460 -32.23 1.99 -35.92
C GLU A 460 -33.59 2.68 -36.04
N ASN A 461 -34.25 3.00 -34.93
CA ASN A 461 -35.54 3.71 -34.96
C ASN A 461 -35.31 5.21 -34.68
N ILE A 462 -35.41 6.05 -35.71
CA ILE A 462 -35.21 7.50 -35.66
C ILE A 462 -36.35 8.23 -36.37
N VAL A 463 -37.08 9.08 -35.66
CA VAL A 463 -38.06 10.01 -36.23
C VAL A 463 -37.34 11.32 -36.63
N PRO A 464 -37.57 11.91 -37.83
CA PRO A 464 -38.53 11.51 -38.87
C PRO A 464 -37.95 10.61 -39.98
N TYR A 465 -36.75 10.06 -39.82
CA TYR A 465 -35.99 9.39 -40.88
C TYR A 465 -36.44 7.97 -41.20
N ASN A 466 -36.51 7.12 -40.19
CA ASN A 466 -36.75 5.69 -40.28
C ASN A 466 -37.31 5.18 -38.96
N TYR A 467 -38.60 4.95 -38.90
CA TYR A 467 -39.29 4.54 -37.69
C TYR A 467 -40.43 3.57 -38.02
N LEU A 468 -41.06 3.01 -36.99
CA LEU A 468 -42.25 2.18 -37.15
C LEU A 468 -43.50 3.02 -36.85
N GLU A 469 -44.39 3.12 -37.83
CA GLU A 469 -45.74 3.69 -37.71
C GLU A 469 -46.75 2.55 -37.95
N ASP A 470 -47.60 2.24 -36.96
CA ASP A 470 -48.52 1.09 -37.00
C ASP A 470 -47.86 -0.24 -37.42
N ASN A 471 -46.68 -0.54 -36.85
CA ASN A 471 -45.84 -1.72 -37.19
C ASN A 471 -45.38 -1.78 -38.66
N LYS A 472 -45.38 -0.66 -39.39
CA LYS A 472 -44.84 -0.55 -40.75
C LYS A 472 -43.66 0.42 -40.78
N PRO A 473 -42.58 0.09 -41.51
CA PRO A 473 -41.47 1.02 -41.72
C PRO A 473 -41.96 2.31 -42.44
N ALA A 474 -41.73 3.45 -41.81
CA ALA A 474 -42.12 4.79 -42.26
C ALA A 474 -40.98 5.81 -42.03
N GLY A 475 -41.11 7.01 -42.58
CA GLY A 475 -40.13 8.08 -42.46
C GLY A 475 -39.44 8.42 -43.78
N ILE A 476 -38.79 9.59 -43.85
CA ILE A 476 -38.24 10.13 -45.10
C ILE A 476 -37.20 9.21 -45.74
N SER A 477 -36.24 8.68 -44.97
CA SER A 477 -35.22 7.75 -45.47
C SER A 477 -35.84 6.43 -45.90
N THR A 478 -36.77 5.91 -45.09
CA THR A 478 -37.47 4.65 -45.36
C THR A 478 -38.33 4.76 -46.62
N GLU A 479 -39.11 5.83 -46.80
CA GLU A 479 -39.95 6.03 -47.98
C GLU A 479 -39.12 6.29 -49.26
N ILE A 480 -37.97 6.97 -49.16
CA ILE A 480 -37.03 7.07 -50.29
C ILE A 480 -36.44 5.69 -50.64
N LEU A 481 -36.00 4.93 -49.63
CA LEU A 481 -35.48 3.58 -49.80
C LEU A 481 -36.54 2.65 -50.41
N GLN A 482 -37.80 2.73 -49.99
CA GLN A 482 -38.91 1.99 -50.57
C GLN A 482 -39.13 2.32 -52.05
N GLN A 483 -38.98 3.59 -52.46
CA GLN A 483 -39.04 3.96 -53.88
C GLN A 483 -37.86 3.41 -54.70
N ILE A 484 -36.66 3.36 -54.11
CA ILE A 484 -35.49 2.72 -54.72
C ILE A 484 -35.74 1.22 -54.91
N LEU A 485 -36.16 0.54 -53.84
CA LEU A 485 -36.40 -0.90 -53.83
C LEU A 485 -37.53 -1.30 -54.80
N SER A 486 -38.63 -0.54 -54.83
CA SER A 486 -39.73 -0.77 -55.76
C SER A 486 -39.33 -0.61 -57.23
N ARG A 487 -38.35 0.27 -57.54
CA ARG A 487 -37.82 0.42 -58.91
C ARG A 487 -36.89 -0.70 -59.31
N LEU A 488 -36.18 -1.27 -58.34
CA LEU A 488 -35.24 -2.36 -58.55
C LEU A 488 -35.92 -3.74 -58.56
N ASP A 489 -37.24 -3.80 -58.33
CA ASP A 489 -38.00 -5.05 -58.14
C ASP A 489 -37.37 -5.95 -57.06
N LEU A 490 -36.77 -5.30 -56.04
CA LEU A 490 -36.15 -5.98 -54.91
C LEU A 490 -37.16 -6.05 -53.78
N ASP A 491 -37.49 -7.26 -53.37
CA ASP A 491 -38.24 -7.48 -52.14
C ASP A 491 -37.34 -7.18 -50.94
N TRP A 492 -37.93 -6.55 -49.92
CA TRP A 492 -37.19 -6.05 -48.78
C TRP A 492 -37.89 -6.38 -47.47
N GLN A 493 -37.08 -6.56 -46.44
CA GLN A 493 -37.51 -6.49 -45.05
C GLN A 493 -36.52 -5.60 -44.32
N ILE A 494 -37.05 -4.58 -43.66
CA ILE A 494 -36.26 -3.68 -42.82
C ILE A 494 -36.33 -4.24 -41.40
N GLU A 495 -35.19 -4.61 -40.86
CA GLU A 495 -35.05 -5.00 -39.45
C GLU A 495 -34.60 -3.78 -38.64
N PHE A 496 -35.48 -3.33 -37.75
CA PHE A 496 -35.16 -2.27 -36.80
C PHE A 496 -34.48 -2.87 -35.57
N MET A 497 -33.28 -2.41 -35.24
CA MET A 497 -32.47 -2.91 -34.13
C MET A 497 -31.60 -1.81 -33.52
N PRO A 498 -31.01 -2.01 -32.32
CA PRO A 498 -30.09 -1.03 -31.75
C PRO A 498 -28.95 -0.68 -32.72
N TRP A 499 -28.57 0.61 -32.76
CA TRP A 499 -27.57 1.12 -33.69
C TRP A 499 -26.24 0.36 -33.65
N SER A 500 -25.72 0.07 -32.46
CA SER A 500 -24.45 -0.67 -32.27
C SER A 500 -24.49 -2.05 -32.94
N MET A 501 -25.63 -2.72 -32.90
CA MET A 501 -25.85 -4.01 -33.56
C MET A 501 -25.91 -3.84 -35.08
N ALA A 502 -26.74 -2.91 -35.59
CA ALA A 502 -26.86 -2.65 -37.03
C ALA A 502 -25.51 -2.24 -37.66
N TYR A 503 -24.74 -1.39 -36.96
CA TYR A 503 -23.41 -0.95 -37.36
C TYR A 503 -22.39 -2.08 -37.34
N SER A 504 -22.36 -2.92 -36.28
CA SER A 504 -21.46 -4.07 -36.21
C SER A 504 -21.77 -5.09 -37.31
N MET A 505 -23.05 -5.30 -37.64
CA MET A 505 -23.43 -6.16 -38.76
C MET A 505 -22.93 -5.58 -40.08
N ALA A 506 -23.15 -4.28 -40.33
CA ALA A 506 -22.75 -3.64 -41.57
C ALA A 506 -21.23 -3.56 -41.80
N THR A 507 -20.43 -3.58 -40.74
CA THR A 507 -18.95 -3.56 -40.85
C THR A 507 -18.32 -4.95 -40.97
N LYS A 508 -18.96 -5.98 -40.41
CA LYS A 508 -18.39 -7.34 -40.32
C LYS A 508 -18.99 -8.33 -41.31
N GLN A 509 -20.23 -8.12 -41.74
CA GLN A 509 -20.97 -9.09 -42.54
C GLN A 509 -21.15 -8.63 -43.98
N ALA A 510 -21.11 -9.58 -44.91
CA ALA A 510 -21.41 -9.32 -46.31
C ALA A 510 -22.91 -9.07 -46.53
N ASN A 511 -23.23 -8.28 -47.55
CA ASN A 511 -24.60 -7.99 -47.99
C ASN A 511 -25.49 -7.36 -46.90
N ILE A 512 -24.95 -6.42 -46.13
CA ILE A 512 -25.76 -5.62 -45.20
C ILE A 512 -25.96 -4.23 -45.79
N LEU A 513 -27.21 -3.78 -45.85
CA LEU A 513 -27.58 -2.42 -46.23
C LEU A 513 -28.00 -1.67 -44.97
N LEU A 514 -27.26 -0.62 -44.63
CA LEU A 514 -27.55 0.29 -43.53
C LEU A 514 -27.90 1.67 -44.11
N TYR A 515 -28.88 2.35 -43.53
CA TYR A 515 -29.36 3.62 -44.07
C TYR A 515 -29.67 4.62 -42.95
N SER A 516 -29.71 5.90 -43.35
CA SER A 516 -29.78 7.06 -42.46
C SER A 516 -28.48 7.36 -41.71
N MET A 517 -27.34 7.11 -42.35
CA MET A 517 -26.03 7.32 -41.76
C MET A 517 -25.43 8.66 -42.19
N LEU A 518 -24.83 9.39 -41.24
CA LEU A 518 -23.94 10.52 -41.52
C LEU A 518 -22.58 10.03 -41.99
N ARG A 519 -22.04 10.71 -43.02
CA ARG A 519 -20.73 10.41 -43.58
C ARG A 519 -19.62 11.14 -42.84
N THR A 520 -18.63 10.38 -42.36
CA THR A 520 -17.47 10.90 -41.62
C THR A 520 -16.16 10.34 -42.18
N PRO A 521 -15.01 11.00 -41.95
CA PRO A 521 -13.70 10.52 -42.40
C PRO A 521 -13.36 9.10 -41.93
N GLU A 522 -13.81 8.72 -40.74
CA GLU A 522 -13.54 7.40 -40.13
C GLU A 522 -14.35 6.31 -40.80
N ARG A 523 -15.60 6.61 -41.16
CA ARG A 523 -16.54 5.67 -41.80
C ARG A 523 -16.31 5.58 -43.30
N GLU A 524 -15.60 6.52 -43.89
CA GLU A 524 -15.37 6.62 -45.33
C GLU A 524 -14.87 5.30 -45.94
N LYS A 525 -13.90 4.67 -45.28
CA LYS A 525 -13.26 3.42 -45.74
C LYS A 525 -14.02 2.16 -45.30
N GLN A 526 -15.06 2.28 -44.49
CA GLN A 526 -15.75 1.13 -43.87
C GLN A 526 -16.96 0.65 -44.68
N PHE A 527 -17.42 1.42 -45.68
CA PHE A 527 -18.65 1.11 -46.40
C PHE A 527 -18.60 1.50 -47.88
N HIS A 528 -19.46 0.87 -48.68
CA HIS A 528 -19.82 1.35 -50.00
C HIS A 528 -20.93 2.39 -49.91
N TRP A 529 -20.59 3.66 -50.13
CA TRP A 529 -21.55 4.77 -50.13
C TRP A 529 -22.39 4.77 -51.40
N VAL A 530 -23.71 4.66 -51.29
CA VAL A 530 -24.61 4.68 -52.45
C VAL A 530 -24.80 6.14 -52.92
N GLY A 531 -25.19 7.02 -52.02
CA GLY A 531 -25.38 8.44 -52.27
C GLY A 531 -26.26 9.11 -51.21
N PRO A 532 -26.36 10.45 -51.23
CA PRO A 532 -27.15 11.18 -50.26
C PRO A 532 -28.65 11.04 -50.55
N LEU A 533 -29.40 10.53 -49.58
CA LEU A 533 -30.86 10.40 -49.59
C LEU A 533 -31.50 11.78 -49.63
N PHE A 534 -31.17 12.63 -48.66
CA PHE A 534 -31.59 14.03 -48.55
C PHE A 534 -30.57 14.78 -47.68
N THR A 535 -30.73 16.11 -47.63
CA THR A 535 -29.91 16.99 -46.82
C THR A 535 -30.73 17.48 -45.64
N ASP A 536 -30.17 17.39 -44.44
CA ASP A 536 -30.74 17.93 -43.21
C ASP A 536 -29.61 18.51 -42.35
N THR A 537 -29.75 19.78 -42.01
CA THR A 537 -28.66 20.57 -41.42
C THR A 537 -28.42 20.17 -39.98
N MET A 538 -27.20 19.74 -39.67
CA MET A 538 -26.77 19.51 -38.30
C MET A 538 -26.41 20.85 -37.62
N ALA A 539 -27.05 21.15 -36.50
CA ALA A 539 -26.81 22.38 -35.76
C ALA A 539 -26.71 22.13 -34.26
N VAL A 540 -26.03 23.05 -33.57
CA VAL A 540 -25.96 23.07 -32.12
C VAL A 540 -27.09 23.94 -31.59
N TYR A 541 -27.93 23.40 -30.72
CA TYR A 541 -29.07 24.09 -30.13
C TYR A 541 -28.81 24.41 -28.67
N LYS A 542 -29.27 25.60 -28.25
CA LYS A 542 -29.33 26.01 -26.86
C LYS A 542 -30.74 26.47 -26.50
N ARG A 543 -31.02 26.58 -25.20
CA ARG A 543 -32.21 27.32 -24.74
C ARG A 543 -32.07 28.81 -25.03
N ARG A 544 -33.17 29.45 -25.42
CA ARG A 544 -33.24 30.88 -25.77
C ARG A 544 -33.03 31.79 -24.56
N ASP A 545 -33.41 31.34 -23.36
CA ASP A 545 -33.22 32.08 -22.11
C ASP A 545 -31.76 32.09 -21.61
N LYS A 546 -30.90 31.18 -22.11
CA LYS A 546 -29.47 31.16 -21.83
C LYS A 546 -28.71 32.15 -22.72
N GLN A 547 -28.80 33.44 -22.40
CA GLN A 547 -28.17 34.51 -23.17
C GLN A 547 -26.64 34.60 -23.03
N GLU A 548 -26.08 33.98 -21.98
CA GLU A 548 -24.65 33.97 -21.67
C GLU A 548 -23.84 33.06 -22.63
N LEU A 549 -24.45 31.98 -23.15
CA LEU A 549 -23.84 31.11 -24.15
C LEU A 549 -23.93 31.75 -25.55
N ARG A 550 -22.81 32.30 -26.06
CA ARG A 550 -22.74 32.99 -27.36
C ARG A 550 -21.74 32.38 -28.35
N ALA A 551 -21.45 31.08 -28.21
CA ALA A 551 -20.53 30.38 -29.10
C ALA A 551 -21.01 30.43 -30.56
N SER A 552 -20.12 30.82 -31.45
CA SER A 552 -20.34 30.92 -32.91
C SER A 552 -19.65 29.80 -33.70
N ASN A 553 -18.80 29.01 -33.03
CA ASN A 553 -18.03 27.91 -33.59
C ASN A 553 -17.71 26.86 -32.50
N ILE A 554 -17.13 25.74 -32.92
CA ILE A 554 -16.81 24.60 -32.04
C ILE A 554 -15.78 24.94 -30.95
N GLU A 555 -14.86 25.87 -31.23
CA GLU A 555 -13.79 26.22 -30.31
C GLU A 555 -14.31 26.99 -29.11
N GLU A 556 -15.22 27.94 -29.36
CA GLU A 556 -15.91 28.71 -28.34
C GLU A 556 -16.87 27.83 -27.52
N LEU A 557 -17.46 26.80 -28.14
CA LEU A 557 -18.36 25.87 -27.45
C LEU A 557 -17.64 25.00 -26.41
N ARG A 558 -16.30 24.79 -26.51
CA ARG A 558 -15.53 23.98 -25.55
C ARG A 558 -15.57 24.49 -24.11
N ALA A 559 -15.85 25.77 -23.91
CA ALA A 559 -15.99 26.37 -22.59
C ALA A 559 -17.32 25.98 -21.89
N HIS A 560 -18.23 25.33 -22.60
CA HIS A 560 -19.57 25.00 -22.15
C HIS A 560 -19.84 23.50 -22.19
N THR A 561 -20.89 23.09 -21.49
CA THR A 561 -21.32 21.69 -21.45
C THR A 561 -22.21 21.34 -22.63
N ILE A 562 -21.83 20.29 -23.36
CA ILE A 562 -22.64 19.71 -24.43
C ILE A 562 -23.10 18.30 -24.05
N GLY A 563 -24.35 17.97 -24.35
CA GLY A 563 -24.86 16.60 -24.24
C GLY A 563 -24.66 15.81 -25.54
N ALA A 564 -24.15 14.59 -25.43
CA ALA A 564 -23.91 13.70 -26.56
C ALA A 564 -24.33 12.26 -26.25
N ILE A 565 -24.76 11.49 -27.25
CA ILE A 565 -25.18 10.10 -27.06
C ILE A 565 -23.97 9.17 -27.10
N ARG A 566 -23.91 8.23 -26.15
CA ARG A 566 -22.81 7.26 -26.04
C ARG A 566 -22.65 6.47 -27.34
N GLU A 567 -21.41 6.35 -27.82
CA GLU A 567 -21.03 5.61 -29.04
C GLU A 567 -21.71 6.11 -30.34
N ASN A 568 -22.38 7.27 -30.30
CA ASN A 568 -23.00 7.89 -31.46
C ASN A 568 -22.06 8.94 -32.09
N TYR A 569 -22.43 9.40 -33.27
CA TYR A 569 -21.69 10.36 -34.08
C TYR A 569 -21.30 11.62 -33.31
N ASP A 570 -22.22 12.17 -32.52
CA ASP A 570 -22.00 13.36 -31.69
C ASP A 570 -20.87 13.15 -30.68
N SER A 571 -20.88 12.08 -29.88
CA SER A 571 -19.81 11.81 -28.91
C SER A 571 -18.42 11.65 -29.55
N GLN A 572 -18.37 11.04 -30.74
CA GLN A 572 -17.13 10.82 -31.47
C GLN A 572 -16.62 12.13 -32.09
N TYR A 573 -17.53 12.93 -32.63
CA TYR A 573 -17.22 14.22 -33.22
C TYR A 573 -16.71 15.20 -32.16
N PHE A 574 -17.47 15.41 -31.08
CA PHE A 574 -17.06 16.35 -30.02
C PHE A 574 -15.79 15.89 -29.30
N GLY A 575 -15.62 14.58 -29.07
CA GLY A 575 -14.37 14.03 -28.54
C GLY A 575 -13.14 14.41 -29.36
N LYS A 576 -13.23 14.33 -30.70
CA LYS A 576 -12.14 14.74 -31.62
C LYS A 576 -11.89 16.24 -31.65
N GLN A 577 -12.93 17.03 -31.38
CA GLN A 577 -12.83 18.49 -31.29
C GLN A 577 -12.31 18.96 -29.92
N GLY A 578 -11.93 18.03 -29.04
CA GLY A 578 -11.29 18.31 -27.74
C GLY A 578 -12.26 18.36 -26.56
N PHE A 579 -13.48 17.85 -26.70
CA PHE A 579 -14.40 17.70 -25.58
C PHE A 579 -14.08 16.42 -24.78
N VAL A 580 -14.16 16.50 -23.46
CA VAL A 580 -13.79 15.45 -22.51
C VAL A 580 -15.03 14.98 -21.76
N GLU A 581 -15.25 13.66 -21.77
CA GLU A 581 -16.33 13.01 -21.03
C GLU A 581 -16.29 13.40 -19.54
N GLY A 582 -17.44 13.78 -18.98
CA GLY A 582 -17.58 14.16 -17.57
C GLY A 582 -17.08 15.57 -17.23
N LYS A 583 -16.44 16.28 -18.17
CA LYS A 583 -15.98 17.68 -17.98
C LYS A 583 -16.85 18.66 -18.74
N ASN A 584 -16.80 18.61 -20.07
CA ASN A 584 -17.55 19.50 -20.96
C ASN A 584 -18.37 18.75 -22.01
N MET A 585 -18.34 17.41 -22.00
CA MET A 585 -19.26 16.54 -22.71
C MET A 585 -19.93 15.57 -21.73
N ILE A 586 -21.26 15.58 -21.67
CA ILE A 586 -22.04 14.66 -20.85
C ILE A 586 -22.63 13.58 -21.77
N LEU A 587 -22.22 12.34 -21.54
CA LEU A 587 -22.73 11.20 -22.31
C LEU A 587 -24.05 10.69 -21.73
N VAL A 588 -25.03 10.49 -22.60
CA VAL A 588 -26.36 9.95 -22.28
C VAL A 588 -26.68 8.73 -23.15
N ASP A 589 -27.68 7.97 -22.75
CA ASP A 589 -28.02 6.71 -23.45
C ASP A 589 -29.15 6.88 -24.48
N SER A 590 -29.87 8.01 -24.48
CA SER A 590 -30.96 8.28 -25.43
C SER A 590 -31.06 9.76 -25.85
N GLN A 591 -31.67 10.01 -27.01
CA GLN A 591 -31.89 11.37 -27.53
C GLN A 591 -32.92 12.14 -26.70
N GLU A 592 -33.93 11.45 -26.18
CA GLU A 592 -34.96 12.00 -25.30
C GLU A 592 -34.34 12.48 -23.98
N GLU A 593 -33.42 11.70 -23.41
CA GLU A 593 -32.64 12.11 -22.24
C GLU A 593 -31.75 13.31 -22.57
N ASN A 594 -31.10 13.33 -23.74
CA ASN A 594 -30.26 14.44 -24.15
C ASN A 594 -31.05 15.77 -24.22
N ILE A 595 -32.24 15.73 -24.82
CA ILE A 595 -33.14 16.90 -24.92
C ILE A 595 -33.68 17.29 -23.55
N SER A 596 -34.03 16.31 -22.70
CA SER A 596 -34.46 16.58 -21.32
C SER A 596 -33.35 17.24 -20.49
N ASN A 597 -32.10 16.84 -20.69
CA ASN A 597 -30.95 17.46 -20.04
C ASN A 597 -30.73 18.90 -20.53
N LEU A 598 -30.94 19.19 -21.81
CA LEU A 598 -30.96 20.57 -22.31
C LEU A 598 -32.10 21.38 -21.69
N ALA A 599 -33.32 20.82 -21.68
CA ALA A 599 -34.51 21.48 -21.14
C ALA A 599 -34.38 21.78 -19.66
N SER A 600 -33.81 20.87 -18.87
CA SER A 600 -33.54 21.07 -17.43
C SER A 600 -32.31 21.93 -17.14
N GLY A 601 -31.46 22.18 -18.14
CA GLY A 601 -30.22 22.96 -18.00
C GLY A 601 -29.04 22.18 -17.40
N LYS A 602 -29.11 20.84 -17.39
CA LYS A 602 -27.98 19.96 -17.04
C LYS A 602 -26.86 19.99 -18.08
N VAL A 603 -27.20 20.25 -19.33
CA VAL A 603 -26.27 20.61 -20.41
C VAL A 603 -26.71 21.93 -21.01
N GLU A 604 -25.76 22.73 -21.48
CA GLU A 604 -26.05 24.04 -22.06
C GLU A 604 -26.36 23.98 -23.56
N ALA A 605 -25.88 22.94 -24.23
CA ALA A 605 -26.11 22.71 -25.66
C ALA A 605 -26.26 21.23 -26.00
N ILE A 606 -26.90 20.94 -27.14
CA ILE A 606 -26.92 19.61 -27.78
C ILE A 606 -26.80 19.79 -29.30
N SER A 607 -26.34 18.77 -30.01
CA SER A 607 -26.37 18.73 -31.48
C SER A 607 -27.51 17.87 -31.99
N LEU A 608 -28.29 18.41 -32.92
CA LEU A 608 -29.38 17.71 -33.61
C LEU A 608 -29.45 18.21 -35.05
N THR A 609 -30.03 17.41 -35.94
CA THR A 609 -30.44 17.93 -37.25
C THR A 609 -31.70 18.79 -37.13
N ALA A 610 -31.91 19.72 -38.06
CA ALA A 610 -33.05 20.62 -38.02
C ALA A 610 -34.40 19.89 -37.99
N SER A 611 -34.56 18.82 -38.78
CA SER A 611 -35.81 18.06 -38.77
C SER A 611 -35.99 17.22 -37.51
N GLN A 612 -34.92 16.61 -36.98
CA GLN A 612 -34.98 15.88 -35.71
C GLN A 612 -35.30 16.82 -34.55
N PHE A 613 -34.69 18.00 -34.53
CA PHE A 613 -34.96 19.03 -33.53
C PHE A 613 -36.46 19.37 -33.49
N HIS A 614 -37.06 19.71 -34.64
CA HIS A 614 -38.49 20.05 -34.67
C HIS A 614 -39.39 18.85 -34.31
N SER A 615 -39.08 17.67 -34.84
CA SER A 615 -39.87 16.45 -34.59
C SER A 615 -39.82 16.02 -33.12
N GLN A 616 -38.64 16.03 -32.51
CA GLN A 616 -38.43 15.60 -31.13
C GLN A 616 -39.00 16.60 -30.13
N MET A 617 -38.83 17.92 -30.36
CA MET A 617 -39.47 18.94 -29.52
C MET A 617 -40.98 18.78 -29.51
N LYS A 618 -41.59 18.57 -30.69
CA LYS A 618 -43.03 18.31 -30.80
C LYS A 618 -43.45 17.03 -30.09
N ALA A 619 -42.68 15.94 -30.23
CA ALA A 619 -42.97 14.66 -29.58
C ALA A 619 -42.90 14.75 -28.04
N MET A 620 -41.98 15.56 -27.52
CA MET A 620 -41.78 15.79 -26.10
C MET A 620 -42.70 16.88 -25.51
N GLY A 621 -43.56 17.50 -26.33
CA GLY A 621 -44.46 18.58 -25.88
C GLY A 621 -43.74 19.88 -25.53
N LEU A 622 -42.52 20.08 -26.05
CA LEU A 622 -41.70 21.28 -25.85
C LEU A 622 -41.93 22.29 -26.99
N ALA A 623 -42.00 23.58 -26.65
CA ALA A 623 -42.09 24.64 -27.65
C ALA A 623 -40.72 24.85 -28.30
N ALA A 624 -40.61 24.57 -29.61
CA ALA A 624 -39.36 24.74 -30.36
C ALA A 624 -38.86 26.20 -30.33
N GLU A 625 -39.77 27.15 -30.10
CA GLU A 625 -39.50 28.57 -29.93
C GLU A 625 -38.73 28.90 -28.65
N ASP A 626 -38.68 28.01 -27.66
CA ASP A 626 -37.90 28.24 -26.44
C ASP A 626 -36.40 27.96 -26.62
N TYR A 627 -36.00 27.58 -27.82
CA TYR A 627 -34.63 27.24 -28.18
C TYR A 627 -34.18 28.04 -29.41
N THR A 628 -32.88 28.05 -29.64
CA THR A 628 -32.27 28.65 -30.83
C THR A 628 -31.03 27.89 -31.24
N ALA A 629 -30.80 27.77 -32.55
CA ALA A 629 -29.53 27.30 -33.06
C ALA A 629 -28.43 28.33 -32.77
N LEU A 630 -27.25 27.86 -32.37
CA LEU A 630 -26.04 28.66 -32.18
C LEU A 630 -25.29 28.82 -33.50
N PHE A 631 -24.93 27.70 -34.11
CA PHE A 631 -24.27 27.62 -35.40
C PHE A 631 -24.52 26.23 -36.02
N GLU A 632 -24.34 26.15 -37.33
CA GLU A 632 -24.37 24.90 -38.09
C GLU A 632 -23.00 24.23 -38.08
N LEU A 633 -22.95 22.90 -38.03
CA LEU A 633 -21.69 22.16 -38.10
C LEU A 633 -21.24 22.00 -39.55
N SER A 634 -20.41 22.93 -40.04
CA SER A 634 -19.95 22.96 -41.45
C SER A 634 -18.97 21.86 -41.83
N ASP A 635 -18.26 21.29 -40.85
CA ASP A 635 -17.23 20.25 -41.07
C ASP A 635 -17.81 18.84 -41.23
N VAL A 636 -19.14 18.75 -41.27
CA VAL A 636 -19.92 17.52 -41.27
C VAL A 636 -20.82 17.54 -42.48
N SER A 637 -20.93 16.41 -43.18
CA SER A 637 -21.89 16.33 -44.27
C SER A 637 -23.30 16.44 -43.70
N ASN A 638 -24.03 17.49 -44.11
CA ASN A 638 -25.48 17.61 -43.87
C ASN A 638 -26.29 16.59 -44.67
N ASP A 639 -25.64 15.73 -45.46
CA ASP A 639 -26.33 14.71 -46.22
C ASP A 639 -26.49 13.43 -45.41
N ILE A 640 -27.70 12.87 -45.46
CA ILE A 640 -28.03 11.58 -44.88
C ILE A 640 -27.85 10.51 -45.95
N TYR A 641 -27.06 9.46 -45.68
CA TYR A 641 -26.66 8.47 -46.67
C TYR A 641 -27.29 7.09 -46.50
N LEU A 642 -27.26 6.37 -47.61
CA LEU A 642 -27.47 4.94 -47.74
C LEU A 642 -26.12 4.25 -47.98
N VAL A 643 -25.81 3.18 -47.23
CA VAL A 643 -24.53 2.46 -47.29
C VAL A 643 -24.69 0.95 -47.37
N PHE A 644 -23.72 0.28 -48.00
CA PHE A 644 -23.57 -1.17 -48.01
C PHE A 644 -22.28 -1.59 -47.32
N SER A 645 -22.27 -2.80 -46.73
CA SER A 645 -21.04 -3.42 -46.24
C SER A 645 -20.03 -3.62 -47.38
N LEU A 646 -18.73 -3.53 -47.09
CA LEU A 646 -17.66 -3.59 -48.11
C LEU A 646 -17.65 -4.88 -48.91
N GLN A 647 -18.11 -5.98 -48.29
CA GLN A 647 -18.16 -7.29 -48.91
C GLN A 647 -19.41 -7.46 -49.80
N THR A 648 -20.23 -6.41 -49.98
CA THR A 648 -21.35 -6.40 -50.92
C THR A 648 -20.85 -6.23 -52.38
N PRO A 649 -21.36 -7.00 -53.35
CA PRO A 649 -20.99 -6.87 -54.76
C PRO A 649 -21.18 -5.45 -55.31
N THR A 650 -20.13 -4.88 -55.92
CA THR A 650 -20.12 -3.51 -56.44
C THR A 650 -21.21 -3.25 -57.49
N GLU A 651 -21.61 -4.27 -58.25
CA GLU A 651 -22.69 -4.17 -59.24
C GLU A 651 -24.07 -3.91 -58.58
N LEU A 652 -24.30 -4.47 -57.39
CA LEU A 652 -25.51 -4.19 -56.62
C LEU A 652 -25.50 -2.75 -56.12
N VAL A 653 -24.35 -2.29 -55.59
CA VAL A 653 -24.16 -0.90 -55.15
C VAL A 653 -24.46 0.08 -56.30
N LYS A 654 -23.91 -0.17 -57.50
CA LYS A 654 -24.15 0.67 -58.70
C LYS A 654 -25.63 0.79 -59.05
N LYS A 655 -26.38 -0.33 -59.05
CA LYS A 655 -27.83 -0.33 -59.31
C LYS A 655 -28.59 0.57 -58.32
N PHE A 656 -28.23 0.51 -57.04
CA PHE A 656 -28.81 1.39 -56.02
C PHE A 656 -28.45 2.86 -56.26
N ARG A 657 -27.22 3.18 -56.72
CA ARG A 657 -26.84 4.57 -57.07
C ARG A 657 -27.68 5.13 -58.21
N GLU A 658 -27.86 4.34 -59.26
CA GLU A 658 -28.66 4.73 -60.42
C GLU A 658 -30.14 4.92 -60.04
N ALA A 659 -30.72 3.97 -59.30
CA ALA A 659 -32.10 4.07 -58.84
C ALA A 659 -32.33 5.29 -57.95
N LEU A 660 -31.41 5.59 -57.01
CA LEU A 660 -31.47 6.80 -56.19
C LEU A 660 -31.48 8.07 -57.05
N LYS A 661 -30.63 8.16 -58.07
CA LYS A 661 -30.58 9.32 -58.98
C LYS A 661 -31.94 9.58 -59.65
N VAL A 662 -32.62 8.52 -60.10
CA VAL A 662 -33.94 8.65 -60.75
C VAL A 662 -35.06 8.94 -59.74
N VAL A 663 -35.00 8.39 -58.52
CA VAL A 663 -35.95 8.73 -57.44
C VAL A 663 -35.89 10.23 -57.14
N LYS A 664 -34.69 10.80 -56.99
CA LYS A 664 -34.50 12.23 -56.68
C LYS A 664 -35.02 13.19 -57.77
N GLN A 665 -35.12 12.75 -59.01
CA GLN A 665 -35.67 13.53 -60.13
C GLN A 665 -37.21 13.50 -60.20
N GLY A 666 -37.86 12.61 -59.45
CA GLY A 666 -39.32 12.43 -59.49
C GLY A 666 -40.07 13.41 -58.59
N ARG A 667 -41.32 13.76 -58.97
CA ARG A 667 -42.23 14.58 -58.13
C ARG A 667 -42.52 13.94 -56.76
N GLY A 668 -42.35 12.63 -56.62
CA GLY A 668 -42.50 11.92 -55.34
C GLY A 668 -41.45 12.33 -54.31
N TYR A 669 -40.20 12.55 -54.73
CA TYR A 669 -39.11 12.95 -53.83
C TYR A 669 -39.34 14.35 -53.24
N SER A 670 -39.69 15.35 -54.06
CA SER A 670 -39.99 16.70 -53.57
C SER A 670 -41.20 16.75 -52.61
N LYS A 671 -42.20 15.86 -52.81
CA LYS A 671 -43.33 15.72 -51.88
C LYS A 671 -42.89 15.14 -50.54
N LEU A 672 -41.98 14.16 -50.53
CA LEU A 672 -41.43 13.59 -49.29
C LEU A 672 -40.61 14.61 -48.51
N LEU A 673 -39.76 15.39 -49.20
CA LEU A 673 -39.00 16.47 -48.55
C LEU A 673 -39.95 17.47 -47.89
N LYS A 674 -40.98 17.95 -48.60
CA LYS A 674 -41.96 18.88 -48.04
C LYS A 674 -42.78 18.28 -46.88
N LYS A 675 -43.13 16.99 -46.96
CA LYS A 675 -43.89 16.29 -45.92
C LYS A 675 -43.12 16.21 -44.59
N TYR A 676 -41.82 15.97 -44.64
CA TYR A 676 -41.00 15.65 -43.46
C TYR A 676 -40.05 16.75 -43.01
N LEU A 677 -39.59 17.61 -43.92
CA LEU A 677 -38.60 18.66 -43.63
C LEU A 677 -39.18 20.08 -43.68
N GLY A 678 -40.43 20.26 -44.15
CA GLY A 678 -41.12 21.56 -44.24
C GLY A 678 -41.23 22.13 -45.64
#